data_AF-A0A0T6UNA2-F1
#
_entry.id   AF-A0A0T6UNA2-F1
#
_cell.length_a   1.000
_cell.length_b   1.000
_cell.length_c   1.000
_cell.angle_alpha   90.00
_cell.angle_beta   90.00
_cell.angle_gamma   90.00
#
_symmetry.space_group_name_H-M   'P 1'
#
loop_
_entity.id
_entity.type
_entity.pdbx_description
1 polymer ?
#
loop_
_entity_poly.entity_id
_entity_poly.type
_entity_poly.pdbx_seq_one_letter_code
_entity_poly.pdbx_strand_id
1 'polypeptide(L)'
;MSVWVTWPALTKLGTLGIFAGLLTLAAEREALLKNNLFDLENFDGYNAQINCDARSLTARTEDGTCNILSNPAEGSALKRFGRNINPAYTQGETTTLLTPNPRDVSISLLARDEFKPATSVNFIAASWIQFMTHDWFHHGANAVDDPITFPRPANDPKGSGTMSVQRTQPDPTRTGADAGKPRTYRNHTTHWWDGSQLYGSDKATSDKVRSFVDGKLKVNADGTLPKELISGKPVTGFNENWWVGLSMLHQLFTLEHNAIATKLKQKYPEKNDQWLYDRARLINSALMAKIHTVEWTPAIIANPITERAMYSNWWGLLGQGGPRDDFQADVRKLQEDLAKSDSFVKRILGFDPNVAGSIGNGSINHALTGIVGSTAPNNAGVPFSLTEEFVSVYRMHPLMRDNINVYNVGSNQVSRSIPIQNTRDGDAENILNAERADRLWYSFGITHPGSLTLNNFPNFLRDLSIPLVGNVDLAATDVLRDRERGVPRYNEFRRQIGLKPITKFEDLTKDATTLAQLKRLYNNDIEKIDALVGQLAETVRPEGFAFGETAFQIFIVSASRRLMADRFFTKDYTAEVYTPEGIDWVEHTTMVDVLRRHNPQLHSSLVGVDNAFKPWGLNIPADYESWPAANKQANLWVNGALRTQIPADQLPALKKTDALGLLGSILWNKVKTRSDVAEAGYKKPIHAHGVMAKVKFVPTGNNAYTGLFKGSDYGLLRLSVTEDPKGKDFMPGLAWKAFVDGKPSENVSALYTLSGQGSNHNFFANEMSQYVLPEADNMGSSIIFSAVTLKPTLLLMNDFAKVTQTGAAVSKPVAPTQVYFVPRSEVRSRFSTAAHDFRQDLLTLTEGTKLYDVYATSMEIKTSILPSIAKRYATERRNSAVKIGEMELTSPFIASEFGDSGVFFKHQRNEDK
;
A
#
# COMPACT_ATOMS: atom_id res chain seq x y z
N MET A 1 -17.07 -26.54 -15.43
CA MET A 1 -15.82 -26.60 -14.61
C MET A 1 -15.75 -25.31 -13.83
N SER A 2 -15.36 -25.32 -12.54
CA SER A 2 -15.27 -24.05 -11.81
C SER A 2 -14.10 -23.23 -12.37
N VAL A 3 -14.36 -21.94 -12.48
CA VAL A 3 -13.51 -20.94 -13.14
C VAL A 3 -12.18 -20.74 -12.42
N TRP A 4 -12.17 -21.06 -11.12
CA TRP A 4 -11.00 -21.10 -10.24
C TRP A 4 -9.83 -21.95 -10.76
N VAL A 5 -10.12 -23.01 -11.52
CA VAL A 5 -9.09 -23.92 -12.05
C VAL A 5 -8.56 -23.48 -13.42
N THR A 6 -9.33 -22.69 -14.18
CA THR A 6 -8.98 -22.32 -15.58
C THR A 6 -8.36 -20.93 -15.72
N TRP A 7 -8.55 -20.04 -14.75
CA TRP A 7 -8.03 -18.67 -14.78
C TRP A 7 -6.53 -18.53 -15.03
N PRO A 8 -5.64 -19.29 -14.36
CA PRO A 8 -4.20 -19.18 -14.60
C PRO A 8 -3.79 -19.57 -16.03
N ALA A 9 -4.61 -20.36 -16.73
CA ALA A 9 -4.38 -20.70 -18.13
C ALA A 9 -4.90 -19.60 -19.07
N LEU A 10 -6.02 -18.97 -18.73
CA LEU A 10 -6.63 -17.90 -19.54
C LEU A 10 -5.75 -16.64 -19.60
N THR A 11 -5.15 -16.23 -18.49
CA THR A 11 -4.28 -15.04 -18.46
C THR A 11 -3.04 -15.20 -19.36
N LYS A 12 -2.55 -16.44 -19.55
CA LYS A 12 -1.43 -16.75 -20.45
C LYS A 12 -1.76 -16.62 -21.93
N LEU A 13 -3.04 -16.48 -22.27
CA LEU A 13 -3.54 -16.35 -23.65
C LEU A 13 -3.73 -14.87 -24.06
N GLY A 14 -3.20 -13.95 -23.26
CA GLY A 14 -3.25 -12.51 -23.52
C GLY A 14 -4.67 -11.93 -23.44
N THR A 15 -4.92 -10.85 -24.19
CA THR A 15 -6.17 -10.08 -24.18
C THR A 15 -7.42 -10.96 -24.33
N LEU A 16 -7.46 -11.87 -25.31
CA LEU A 16 -8.64 -12.70 -25.59
C LEU A 16 -8.94 -13.68 -24.44
N GLY A 17 -7.91 -14.21 -23.78
CA GLY A 17 -8.07 -15.05 -22.60
C GLY A 17 -8.63 -14.28 -21.40
N ILE A 18 -8.20 -13.02 -21.23
CA ILE A 18 -8.75 -12.15 -20.18
C ILE A 18 -10.25 -11.89 -20.41
N PHE A 19 -10.66 -11.55 -21.64
CA PHE A 19 -12.07 -11.38 -21.97
C PHE A 19 -12.90 -12.64 -21.76
N ALA A 20 -12.36 -13.81 -22.09
CA ALA A 20 -13.02 -15.07 -21.79
C ALA A 20 -13.26 -15.24 -20.28
N GLY A 21 -12.28 -14.88 -19.45
CA GLY A 21 -12.44 -14.85 -17.99
C GLY A 21 -13.51 -13.87 -17.51
N LEU A 22 -13.57 -12.66 -18.09
CA LEU A 22 -14.59 -11.65 -17.77
C LEU A 22 -16.01 -12.12 -18.12
N LEU A 23 -16.21 -12.72 -19.29
CA LEU A 23 -17.51 -13.28 -19.68
C LEU A 23 -17.95 -14.39 -18.73
N THR A 24 -17.00 -15.18 -18.24
CA THR A 24 -17.32 -16.26 -17.30
C THR A 24 -17.73 -15.71 -15.93
N LEU A 25 -17.04 -14.68 -15.42
CA LEU A 25 -17.46 -13.95 -14.22
C LEU A 25 -18.85 -13.34 -14.35
N ALA A 26 -19.16 -12.77 -15.51
CA ALA A 26 -20.48 -12.18 -15.77
C ALA A 26 -21.58 -13.26 -15.68
N ALA A 27 -21.35 -14.43 -16.29
CA ALA A 27 -22.30 -15.55 -16.24
C ALA A 27 -22.46 -16.12 -14.81
N GLU A 28 -21.36 -16.28 -14.06
CA GLU A 28 -21.42 -16.69 -12.65
C GLU A 28 -22.21 -15.67 -11.81
N ARG A 29 -21.97 -14.37 -12.00
CA ARG A 29 -22.71 -13.30 -11.33
C ARG A 29 -24.21 -13.37 -11.62
N GLU A 30 -24.61 -13.55 -12.87
CA GLU A 30 -26.03 -13.69 -13.24
C GLU A 30 -26.68 -14.91 -12.60
N ALA A 31 -25.98 -16.05 -12.60
CA ALA A 31 -26.47 -17.27 -11.97
C ALA A 31 -26.68 -17.06 -10.46
N LEU A 32 -25.73 -16.41 -9.78
CA LEU A 32 -25.85 -16.08 -8.35
C LEU A 32 -26.97 -15.06 -8.09
N LEU A 33 -27.07 -13.99 -8.87
CA LEU A 33 -28.16 -13.01 -8.72
C LEU A 33 -29.54 -13.66 -8.87
N LYS A 34 -29.68 -14.64 -9.76
CA LYS A 34 -30.94 -15.34 -9.97
C LYS A 34 -31.28 -16.34 -8.86
N ASN A 35 -30.29 -17.09 -8.38
CA ASN A 35 -30.53 -18.28 -7.57
C ASN A 35 -30.15 -18.12 -6.08
N ASN A 36 -29.43 -17.05 -5.72
CA ASN A 36 -28.78 -16.89 -4.42
C ASN A 36 -29.12 -15.55 -3.75
N LEU A 37 -30.35 -15.07 -3.90
CA LEU A 37 -30.87 -13.90 -3.20
C LEU A 37 -32.19 -14.25 -2.53
N PHE A 38 -32.22 -14.20 -1.20
CA PHE A 38 -33.43 -14.51 -0.43
C PHE A 38 -33.68 -13.40 0.59
N ASP A 39 -34.83 -12.75 0.46
CA ASP A 39 -35.32 -11.77 1.41
C ASP A 39 -36.06 -12.45 2.57
N LEU A 40 -35.87 -11.92 3.77
CA LEU A 40 -36.47 -12.39 5.01
C LEU A 40 -37.25 -11.28 5.73
N GLU A 41 -37.38 -10.09 5.14
CA GLU A 41 -38.03 -8.93 5.75
C GLU A 41 -39.50 -8.77 5.33
N ASN A 42 -40.28 -8.08 6.16
CA ASN A 42 -41.63 -7.64 5.81
C ASN A 42 -41.66 -6.12 5.59
N PHE A 43 -41.34 -5.67 4.38
CA PHE A 43 -41.20 -4.26 4.06
C PHE A 43 -42.52 -3.47 4.09
N ASP A 44 -43.64 -4.09 3.72
CA ASP A 44 -44.95 -3.40 3.61
C ASP A 44 -45.34 -2.70 4.92
N GLY A 45 -45.09 -3.35 6.05
CA GLY A 45 -45.40 -2.79 7.37
C GLY A 45 -44.54 -1.56 7.74
N TYR A 46 -43.30 -1.49 7.23
CA TYR A 46 -42.40 -0.36 7.49
C TYR A 46 -42.61 0.79 6.53
N ASN A 47 -42.86 0.49 5.25
CA ASN A 47 -42.98 1.48 4.20
C ASN A 47 -44.11 2.48 4.47
N ALA A 48 -45.22 2.04 5.07
CA ALA A 48 -46.35 2.89 5.43
C ALA A 48 -45.99 4.01 6.43
N GLN A 49 -44.88 3.88 7.16
CA GLN A 49 -44.45 4.84 8.19
C GLN A 49 -43.35 5.79 7.72
N ILE A 50 -42.83 5.61 6.50
CA ILE A 50 -41.70 6.38 5.98
C ILE A 50 -42.21 7.38 4.94
N ASN A 51 -41.88 8.66 5.15
CA ASN A 51 -42.19 9.73 4.20
C ASN A 51 -40.90 10.22 3.51
N CYS A 52 -40.81 10.05 2.21
CA CYS A 52 -39.69 10.54 1.41
C CYS A 52 -39.90 11.99 0.98
N ASP A 53 -39.16 12.90 1.58
CA ASP A 53 -39.25 14.34 1.32
C ASP A 53 -38.33 14.79 0.16
N ALA A 54 -38.37 16.09 -0.16
CA ALA A 54 -37.55 16.68 -1.22
C ALA A 54 -36.03 16.53 -0.97
N ARG A 55 -35.58 16.49 0.29
CA ARG A 55 -34.16 16.30 0.62
C ARG A 55 -33.73 14.87 0.26
N SER A 56 -34.55 13.87 0.61
CA SER A 56 -34.28 12.45 0.32
C SER A 56 -34.14 12.15 -1.18
N LEU A 57 -34.64 13.02 -2.07
CA LEU A 57 -34.46 12.91 -3.52
C LEU A 57 -33.04 13.26 -4.00
N THR A 58 -32.21 13.88 -3.17
CA THR A 58 -30.85 14.26 -3.55
C THR A 58 -29.82 14.04 -2.46
N ALA A 59 -30.17 13.43 -1.33
CA ALA A 59 -29.27 13.20 -0.21
C ALA A 59 -29.47 11.80 0.37
N ARG A 60 -28.38 11.22 0.90
CA ARG A 60 -28.47 10.02 1.73
C ARG A 60 -29.03 10.39 3.09
N THR A 61 -30.16 9.79 3.46
CA THR A 61 -30.76 9.93 4.79
C THR A 61 -29.86 9.30 5.85
N GLU A 62 -30.01 9.72 7.09
CA GLU A 62 -29.16 9.26 8.21
C GLU A 62 -29.35 7.77 8.52
N ASP A 63 -30.55 7.24 8.34
CA ASP A 63 -30.91 5.84 8.59
C ASP A 63 -30.98 4.96 7.33
N GLY A 64 -30.64 5.52 6.16
CA GLY A 64 -30.62 4.81 4.88
C GLY A 64 -32.00 4.62 4.25
N THR A 65 -33.07 5.20 4.80
CA THR A 65 -34.41 5.18 4.17
C THR A 65 -34.47 5.99 2.88
N CYS A 66 -35.51 5.76 2.07
CA CYS A 66 -35.79 6.52 0.85
C CYS A 66 -34.71 6.43 -0.24
N ASN A 67 -33.83 5.42 -0.18
CA ASN A 67 -32.98 5.09 -1.32
C ASN A 67 -33.86 4.55 -2.46
N ILE A 68 -34.58 3.44 -2.24
CA ILE A 68 -35.57 2.96 -3.20
C ILE A 68 -36.94 3.59 -2.90
N LEU A 69 -37.38 4.54 -3.72
CA LEU A 69 -38.61 5.31 -3.44
C LEU A 69 -39.88 4.46 -3.40
N SER A 70 -39.94 3.36 -4.16
CA SER A 70 -41.07 2.43 -4.14
C SER A 70 -41.04 1.46 -2.94
N ASN A 71 -39.89 1.36 -2.26
CA ASN A 71 -39.67 0.51 -1.09
C ASN A 71 -38.79 1.28 -0.09
N PRO A 72 -39.31 2.35 0.55
CA PRO A 72 -38.50 3.32 1.25
C PRO A 72 -37.75 2.78 2.48
N ALA A 73 -38.13 1.61 3.01
CA ALA A 73 -37.37 0.92 4.06
C ALA A 73 -36.20 0.06 3.53
N GLU A 74 -36.08 -0.16 2.23
CA GLU A 74 -35.03 -1.01 1.63
C GLU A 74 -33.62 -0.55 2.02
N GLY A 75 -32.79 -1.48 2.48
CA GLY A 75 -31.40 -1.23 2.89
C GLY A 75 -31.20 -0.31 4.11
N SER A 76 -32.28 0.19 4.72
CA SER A 76 -32.19 1.05 5.92
C SER A 76 -31.68 0.27 7.14
N ALA A 77 -31.26 1.02 8.17
CA ALA A 77 -30.86 0.44 9.44
C ALA A 77 -32.03 -0.31 10.11
N LEU A 78 -31.68 -1.28 10.96
CA LEU A 78 -32.61 -2.16 11.68
C LEU A 78 -33.46 -3.07 10.78
N LYS A 79 -33.07 -3.29 9.52
CA LYS A 79 -33.65 -4.30 8.65
C LYS A 79 -32.89 -5.62 8.73
N ARG A 80 -33.62 -6.72 8.56
CA ARG A 80 -33.08 -8.07 8.62
C ARG A 80 -31.93 -8.26 7.61
N PHE A 81 -30.93 -9.05 8.00
CA PHE A 81 -29.99 -9.61 7.03
C PHE A 81 -30.72 -10.56 6.08
N GLY A 82 -30.45 -10.44 4.79
CA GLY A 82 -30.89 -11.41 3.79
C GLY A 82 -30.06 -12.70 3.85
N ARG A 83 -30.28 -13.59 2.87
CA ARG A 83 -29.46 -14.78 2.67
C ARG A 83 -29.00 -14.92 1.23
N ASN A 84 -27.79 -15.46 1.05
CA ASN A 84 -27.33 -15.99 -0.23
C ASN A 84 -27.56 -17.50 -0.37
N ILE A 85 -27.90 -18.17 0.71
CA ILE A 85 -28.21 -19.59 0.73
C ILE A 85 -29.70 -19.79 0.93
N ASN A 86 -30.25 -20.80 0.25
CA ASN A 86 -31.65 -21.16 0.35
C ASN A 86 -32.05 -21.34 1.83
N PRO A 87 -33.09 -20.62 2.32
CA PRO A 87 -33.55 -20.68 3.71
C PRO A 87 -33.83 -22.08 4.25
N ALA A 88 -34.11 -23.07 3.40
CA ALA A 88 -34.26 -24.47 3.82
C ALA A 88 -33.00 -25.05 4.51
N TYR A 89 -31.81 -24.50 4.21
CA TYR A 89 -30.52 -24.96 4.72
C TYR A 89 -29.92 -24.01 5.77
N THR A 90 -30.59 -22.91 6.12
CA THR A 90 -30.05 -21.89 7.03
C THR A 90 -30.63 -21.94 8.44
N GLN A 91 -31.14 -23.11 8.84
CA GLN A 91 -31.60 -23.33 10.21
C GLN A 91 -30.39 -23.29 11.16
N GLY A 92 -30.45 -22.44 12.18
CA GLY A 92 -29.40 -22.35 13.19
C GLY A 92 -29.23 -23.67 13.96
N GLU A 93 -28.00 -24.05 14.25
CA GLU A 93 -27.72 -25.30 14.93
C GLU A 93 -28.16 -25.25 16.40
N THR A 94 -28.84 -26.32 16.85
CA THR A 94 -29.24 -26.48 18.25
C THR A 94 -28.46 -27.60 18.92
N THR A 95 -28.54 -28.82 18.39
CA THR A 95 -27.89 -30.01 18.97
C THR A 95 -26.41 -30.12 18.63
N THR A 96 -26.00 -29.64 17.45
CA THR A 96 -24.61 -29.74 16.94
C THR A 96 -23.80 -28.48 17.16
N LEU A 97 -24.38 -27.45 17.78
CA LEU A 97 -23.77 -26.13 17.97
C LEU A 97 -22.36 -26.19 18.58
N LEU A 98 -22.13 -27.12 19.51
CA LEU A 98 -20.86 -27.29 20.22
C LEU A 98 -19.97 -28.41 19.64
N THR A 99 -20.33 -28.96 18.47
CA THR A 99 -19.65 -30.10 17.85
C THR A 99 -19.06 -29.72 16.47
N PRO A 100 -17.73 -29.86 16.27
CA PRO A 100 -16.72 -30.06 17.31
C PRO A 100 -16.60 -28.87 18.25
N ASN A 101 -15.92 -29.06 19.38
CA ASN A 101 -15.72 -28.02 20.39
C ASN A 101 -15.07 -26.77 19.74
N PRO A 102 -15.70 -25.59 19.80
CA PRO A 102 -15.23 -24.40 19.09
C PRO A 102 -13.88 -23.90 19.60
N ARG A 103 -13.54 -24.14 20.89
CA ARG A 103 -12.21 -23.84 21.42
C ARG A 103 -11.16 -24.81 20.91
N ASP A 104 -11.49 -26.09 20.74
CA ASP A 104 -10.55 -27.05 20.12
C ASP A 104 -10.26 -26.68 18.66
N VAL A 105 -11.26 -26.20 17.91
CA VAL A 105 -11.05 -25.63 16.57
C VAL A 105 -10.12 -24.40 16.62
N SER A 106 -10.37 -23.47 17.54
CA SER A 106 -9.54 -22.27 17.75
C SER A 106 -8.07 -22.61 18.02
N ILE A 107 -7.78 -23.58 18.91
CA ILE A 107 -6.41 -23.94 19.29
C ILE A 107 -5.70 -24.80 18.24
N SER A 108 -6.42 -25.69 17.54
CA SER A 108 -5.79 -26.73 16.73
C SER A 108 -5.72 -26.41 15.24
N LEU A 109 -6.54 -25.48 14.74
CA LEU A 109 -6.60 -25.13 13.32
C LEU A 109 -6.48 -23.64 13.02
N LEU A 110 -6.83 -22.76 13.96
CA LEU A 110 -6.87 -21.32 13.72
C LEU A 110 -5.65 -20.60 14.30
N ALA A 111 -5.22 -20.98 15.52
CA ALA A 111 -4.09 -20.42 16.24
C ALA A 111 -2.88 -20.10 15.37
N ARG A 112 -2.39 -18.86 15.42
CA ARG A 112 -1.12 -18.49 14.79
C ARG A 112 0.04 -19.12 15.55
N ASP A 113 0.79 -19.98 14.87
CA ASP A 113 2.08 -20.48 15.33
C ASP A 113 3.21 -19.58 14.80
N GLU A 114 3.27 -19.42 13.48
CA GLU A 114 4.16 -18.51 12.77
C GLU A 114 3.33 -17.48 12.00
N PHE A 115 3.77 -16.22 11.99
CA PHE A 115 3.12 -15.18 11.19
C PHE A 115 3.33 -15.44 9.70
N LYS A 116 2.25 -15.75 8.98
CA LYS A 116 2.28 -15.92 7.52
C LYS A 116 1.83 -14.61 6.87
N PRO A 117 2.68 -13.85 6.17
CA PRO A 117 2.31 -12.58 5.56
C PRO A 117 1.47 -12.74 4.28
N ALA A 118 0.53 -11.83 4.04
CA ALA A 118 -0.10 -11.63 2.74
C ALA A 118 0.72 -10.62 1.91
N THR A 119 1.62 -11.12 1.07
CA THR A 119 2.64 -10.29 0.41
C THR A 119 2.12 -9.44 -0.76
N SER A 120 0.92 -9.71 -1.28
CA SER A 120 0.29 -8.91 -2.34
C SER A 120 -0.25 -7.55 -1.87
N VAL A 121 -0.45 -7.39 -0.57
CA VAL A 121 -1.04 -6.20 0.05
C VAL A 121 -0.20 -5.71 1.22
N ASN A 122 -0.42 -4.46 1.63
CA ASN A 122 0.16 -3.88 2.83
C ASN A 122 -0.86 -3.83 3.98
N PHE A 123 -0.42 -3.40 5.16
CA PHE A 123 -1.23 -3.45 6.38
C PHE A 123 -2.33 -2.37 6.42
N ILE A 124 -2.27 -1.37 5.53
CA ILE A 124 -3.39 -0.44 5.30
C ILE A 124 -4.63 -1.22 4.84
N ALA A 125 -4.46 -2.24 4.00
CA ALA A 125 -5.56 -3.05 3.48
C ALA A 125 -6.38 -3.76 4.59
N ALA A 126 -5.72 -4.18 5.68
CA ALA A 126 -6.39 -4.78 6.83
C ALA A 126 -7.22 -3.76 7.62
N SER A 127 -6.69 -2.56 7.81
CA SER A 127 -7.40 -1.46 8.48
C SER A 127 -8.59 -1.01 7.63
N TRP A 128 -8.39 -0.89 6.31
CA TRP A 128 -9.42 -0.51 5.36
C TRP A 128 -10.61 -1.46 5.41
N ILE A 129 -10.37 -2.77 5.44
CA ILE A 129 -11.51 -3.67 5.38
C ILE A 129 -12.35 -3.65 6.65
N GLN A 130 -11.74 -3.50 7.83
CA GLN A 130 -12.51 -3.29 9.06
C GLN A 130 -13.25 -1.95 9.05
N PHE A 131 -12.63 -0.90 8.52
CA PHE A 131 -13.28 0.40 8.33
C PHE A 131 -14.51 0.31 7.41
N MET A 132 -14.48 -0.54 6.38
CA MET A 132 -15.63 -0.80 5.53
C MET A 132 -16.69 -1.67 6.22
N THR A 133 -16.31 -2.69 7.00
CA THR A 133 -17.31 -3.51 7.72
C THR A 133 -18.08 -2.70 8.76
N HIS A 134 -17.48 -1.64 9.32
CA HIS A 134 -18.17 -0.66 10.19
C HIS A 134 -19.22 0.19 9.46
N ASP A 135 -19.16 0.29 8.13
CA ASP A 135 -20.21 0.91 7.31
C ASP A 135 -21.35 -0.10 7.06
N TRP A 136 -20.95 -1.35 6.80
CA TRP A 136 -21.83 -2.32 6.17
C TRP A 136 -22.72 -3.06 7.16
N PHE A 137 -22.15 -3.58 8.26
CA PHE A 137 -22.92 -4.46 9.12
C PHE A 137 -22.53 -4.43 10.59
N HIS A 138 -23.56 -4.56 11.42
CA HIS A 138 -23.43 -4.80 12.85
C HIS A 138 -24.65 -5.57 13.37
N HIS A 139 -24.43 -6.68 14.08
CA HIS A 139 -25.53 -7.44 14.70
C HIS A 139 -26.07 -6.81 16.00
N GLY A 140 -25.54 -5.64 16.41
CA GLY A 140 -25.90 -4.98 17.66
C GLY A 140 -25.29 -5.65 18.89
N ALA A 141 -25.69 -5.15 20.07
CA ALA A 141 -25.28 -5.73 21.34
C ALA A 141 -25.75 -7.19 21.46
N ASN A 142 -24.89 -8.03 22.03
CA ASN A 142 -25.22 -9.42 22.29
C ASN A 142 -26.20 -9.56 23.47
N ALA A 143 -26.98 -10.65 23.49
CA ALA A 143 -27.81 -10.98 24.62
C ALA A 143 -26.94 -11.40 25.82
N VAL A 144 -27.12 -10.73 26.95
CA VAL A 144 -26.35 -10.94 28.18
C VAL A 144 -26.79 -12.22 28.90
N ASP A 145 -28.09 -12.54 28.82
CA ASP A 145 -28.68 -13.73 29.41
C ASP A 145 -28.48 -14.97 28.53
N ASP A 146 -28.47 -16.17 29.15
CA ASP A 146 -28.28 -17.47 28.48
C ASP A 146 -27.06 -17.54 27.54
N PRO A 147 -25.82 -17.30 28.02
CA PRO A 147 -24.64 -17.41 27.19
C PRO A 147 -24.38 -18.86 26.76
N ILE A 148 -23.89 -19.04 25.53
CA ILE A 148 -23.45 -20.36 25.02
C ILE A 148 -22.21 -20.78 25.80
N THR A 149 -22.36 -21.81 26.61
CA THR A 149 -21.32 -22.29 27.53
C THR A 149 -20.74 -23.62 27.04
N PHE A 150 -19.42 -23.74 27.00
CA PHE A 150 -18.72 -24.94 26.53
C PHE A 150 -17.41 -25.19 27.31
N PRO A 151 -17.02 -26.47 27.49
CA PRO A 151 -15.80 -26.80 28.22
C PRO A 151 -14.55 -26.44 27.41
N ARG A 152 -13.46 -26.11 28.09
CA ARG A 152 -12.12 -26.08 27.50
C ARG A 152 -11.68 -27.52 27.20
N PRO A 153 -11.13 -27.79 26.01
CA PRO A 153 -10.65 -29.12 25.69
C PRO A 153 -9.44 -29.49 26.57
N ALA A 154 -9.13 -30.78 26.68
CA ALA A 154 -8.08 -31.27 27.58
C ALA A 154 -6.67 -30.71 27.24
N ASN A 155 -6.44 -30.34 25.98
CA ASN A 155 -5.20 -29.75 25.47
C ASN A 155 -5.20 -28.21 25.51
N ASP A 156 -6.15 -27.55 26.17
CA ASP A 156 -6.16 -26.09 26.25
C ASP A 156 -4.94 -25.58 27.01
N PRO A 157 -4.15 -24.63 26.45
CA PRO A 157 -3.00 -24.04 27.14
C PRO A 157 -3.33 -23.39 28.49
N LYS A 158 -4.60 -23.03 28.72
CA LYS A 158 -5.08 -22.43 29.97
C LYS A 158 -5.63 -23.44 30.98
N GLY A 159 -5.47 -24.74 30.73
CA GLY A 159 -5.96 -25.83 31.58
C GLY A 159 -7.47 -26.06 31.51
N SER A 160 -7.99 -26.95 32.38
CA SER A 160 -9.40 -27.34 32.43
C SER A 160 -10.31 -26.21 32.91
N GLY A 161 -11.50 -26.04 32.31
CA GLY A 161 -12.52 -25.10 32.78
C GLY A 161 -13.58 -24.89 31.73
N THR A 162 -14.28 -23.77 31.80
CA THR A 162 -15.41 -23.45 30.92
C THR A 162 -15.23 -22.09 30.27
N MET A 163 -15.72 -21.94 29.05
CA MET A 163 -15.80 -20.68 28.32
C MET A 163 -17.26 -20.37 27.98
N SER A 164 -17.55 -19.10 27.77
CA SER A 164 -18.89 -18.62 27.43
C SER A 164 -18.86 -17.58 26.32
N VAL A 165 -19.82 -17.65 25.41
CA VAL A 165 -20.06 -16.65 24.36
C VAL A 165 -21.51 -16.17 24.48
N GLN A 166 -21.69 -14.86 24.69
CA GLN A 166 -23.02 -14.24 24.70
C GLN A 166 -23.73 -14.46 23.37
N ARG A 167 -25.06 -14.63 23.34
CA ARG A 167 -25.80 -14.94 22.10
C ARG A 167 -25.99 -13.73 21.21
N THR A 168 -26.19 -13.96 19.91
CA THR A 168 -26.64 -12.89 19.02
C THR A 168 -28.06 -12.51 19.43
N GLN A 169 -28.36 -11.22 19.56
CA GLN A 169 -29.68 -10.77 19.97
C GLN A 169 -30.75 -11.34 19.02
N PRO A 170 -31.77 -12.07 19.52
CA PRO A 170 -32.87 -12.52 18.68
C PRO A 170 -33.59 -11.35 18.04
N ASP A 171 -34.00 -11.47 16.78
CA ASP A 171 -34.77 -10.43 16.10
C ASP A 171 -36.12 -10.18 16.79
N PRO A 172 -36.32 -9.00 17.42
CA PRO A 172 -37.52 -8.70 18.19
C PRO A 172 -38.73 -8.41 17.31
N THR A 173 -38.56 -8.31 15.98
CA THR A 173 -39.63 -8.00 15.04
C THR A 173 -40.33 -9.25 14.49
N ARG A 174 -39.85 -10.45 14.86
CA ARG A 174 -40.45 -11.71 14.41
C ARG A 174 -41.88 -11.87 14.92
N THR A 175 -42.75 -12.35 14.04
CA THR A 175 -44.17 -12.58 14.34
C THR A 175 -44.54 -14.06 14.18
N GLY A 176 -45.79 -14.42 14.47
CA GLY A 176 -46.29 -15.77 14.20
C GLY A 176 -46.18 -16.19 12.72
N ALA A 177 -46.16 -15.24 11.79
CA ALA A 177 -45.93 -15.51 10.35
C ALA A 177 -44.50 -15.98 10.03
N ASP A 178 -43.58 -15.84 10.98
CA ASP A 178 -42.20 -16.33 10.89
C ASP A 178 -42.03 -17.72 11.52
N ALA A 179 -43.11 -18.35 11.98
CA ALA A 179 -43.07 -19.71 12.53
C ALA A 179 -42.55 -20.70 11.48
N GLY A 180 -41.61 -21.57 11.87
CA GLY A 180 -40.96 -22.55 10.99
C GLY A 180 -39.91 -21.99 10.03
N LYS A 181 -39.78 -20.66 9.90
CA LYS A 181 -38.71 -20.03 9.10
C LYS A 181 -37.40 -19.93 9.90
N PRO A 182 -36.23 -19.92 9.24
CA PRO A 182 -34.94 -19.70 9.90
C PRO A 182 -34.94 -18.47 10.81
N ARG A 183 -34.08 -18.49 11.84
CA ARG A 183 -33.85 -17.33 12.69
C ARG A 183 -33.30 -16.17 11.85
N THR A 184 -33.80 -14.98 12.15
CA THR A 184 -33.41 -13.70 11.55
C THR A 184 -32.68 -12.86 12.58
N TYR A 185 -31.83 -11.97 12.08
CA TYR A 185 -31.11 -10.98 12.87
C TYR A 185 -31.15 -9.65 12.11
N ARG A 186 -31.10 -8.54 12.84
CA ARG A 186 -31.18 -7.20 12.25
C ARG A 186 -29.80 -6.61 12.10
N ASN A 187 -29.59 -5.87 11.03
CA ASN A 187 -28.43 -5.02 10.88
C ASN A 187 -28.66 -3.70 11.63
N HIS A 188 -27.75 -3.34 12.53
CA HIS A 188 -27.79 -2.09 13.29
C HIS A 188 -27.12 -0.93 12.57
N THR A 189 -26.40 -1.20 11.48
CA THR A 189 -25.99 -0.18 10.52
C THR A 189 -26.90 -0.20 9.30
N THR A 190 -26.76 0.80 8.43
CA THR A 190 -27.40 0.77 7.10
C THR A 190 -26.73 -0.33 6.26
N HIS A 191 -27.49 -0.95 5.36
CA HIS A 191 -26.92 -1.93 4.40
C HIS A 191 -26.24 -1.25 3.22
N TRP A 192 -26.56 0.04 2.99
CA TRP A 192 -26.02 0.85 1.93
C TRP A 192 -24.53 1.15 2.14
N TRP A 193 -23.85 1.47 1.04
CA TRP A 193 -22.47 1.96 1.11
C TRP A 193 -22.48 3.48 1.20
N ASP A 194 -22.82 3.99 2.38
CA ASP A 194 -23.15 5.41 2.59
C ASP A 194 -22.17 6.18 3.51
N GLY A 195 -21.12 5.52 3.98
CA GLY A 195 -20.15 6.11 4.87
C GLY A 195 -20.62 6.16 6.33
N SER A 196 -21.57 5.32 6.73
CA SER A 196 -22.17 5.31 8.07
C SER A 196 -21.17 5.09 9.19
N GLN A 197 -20.00 4.50 8.91
CA GLN A 197 -18.90 4.44 9.88
C GLN A 197 -18.42 5.84 10.30
N LEU A 198 -18.55 6.85 9.44
CA LEU A 198 -18.26 8.25 9.76
C LEU A 198 -19.50 9.02 10.21
N TYR A 199 -20.63 8.79 9.54
CA TYR A 199 -21.83 9.64 9.66
C TYR A 199 -22.88 9.10 10.63
N GLY A 200 -22.76 7.85 11.07
CA GLY A 200 -23.77 7.14 11.84
C GLY A 200 -24.88 6.56 10.97
N SER A 201 -25.66 5.65 11.56
CA SER A 201 -26.84 5.03 10.94
C SER A 201 -28.16 5.53 11.52
N ASP A 202 -28.12 6.67 12.21
CA ASP A 202 -29.27 7.35 12.77
C ASP A 202 -28.99 8.86 12.91
N LYS A 203 -30.08 9.63 13.03
CA LYS A 203 -29.99 11.09 13.11
C LYS A 203 -29.22 11.59 14.34
N ALA A 204 -29.39 10.97 15.51
CA ALA A 204 -28.73 11.43 16.72
C ALA A 204 -27.21 11.24 16.65
N THR A 205 -26.75 10.14 16.04
CA THR A 205 -25.33 9.88 15.79
C THR A 205 -24.77 10.84 14.74
N SER A 206 -25.49 11.08 13.64
CA SER A 206 -25.09 12.08 12.63
C SER A 206 -24.97 13.48 13.22
N ASP A 207 -25.94 13.92 14.02
CA ASP A 207 -25.91 15.23 14.67
C ASP A 207 -24.74 15.36 15.66
N LYS A 208 -24.31 14.26 16.31
CA LYS A 208 -23.13 14.27 17.20
C LYS A 208 -21.83 14.57 16.45
N VAL A 209 -21.66 14.04 15.23
CA VAL A 209 -20.42 14.21 14.46
C VAL A 209 -20.37 15.51 13.66
N ARG A 210 -21.51 16.14 13.38
CA ARG A 210 -21.60 17.38 12.60
C ARG A 210 -21.20 18.61 13.39
N SER A 211 -20.50 19.54 12.71
CA SER A 211 -20.20 20.86 13.25
C SER A 211 -21.35 21.85 13.07
N PHE A 212 -22.25 21.57 12.12
CA PHE A 212 -23.31 22.49 11.65
C PHE A 212 -22.81 23.82 11.10
N VAL A 213 -21.54 23.88 10.68
CA VAL A 213 -20.92 25.03 10.03
C VAL A 213 -20.29 24.59 8.70
N ASP A 214 -20.68 25.27 7.61
CA ASP A 214 -20.17 25.05 6.26
C ASP A 214 -20.21 23.59 5.76
N GLY A 215 -21.15 22.80 6.27
CA GLY A 215 -21.32 21.39 5.93
C GLY A 215 -20.31 20.45 6.55
N LYS A 216 -19.49 20.91 7.51
CA LYS A 216 -18.33 20.15 8.03
C LYS A 216 -18.68 19.19 9.17
N LEU A 217 -17.86 18.17 9.33
CA LEU A 217 -17.75 17.33 10.53
C LEU A 217 -16.85 17.99 11.58
N LYS A 218 -17.09 17.68 12.85
CA LYS A 218 -16.30 18.17 13.99
C LYS A 218 -14.87 17.63 13.94
N VAL A 219 -13.92 18.53 14.06
CA VAL A 219 -12.49 18.26 14.31
C VAL A 219 -11.98 19.27 15.32
N ASN A 220 -10.96 18.91 16.09
CA ASN A 220 -10.24 19.84 16.96
C ASN A 220 -9.38 20.79 16.11
N ALA A 221 -8.85 21.85 16.74
CA ALA A 221 -8.02 22.85 16.04
C ALA A 221 -6.73 22.27 15.42
N ASP A 222 -6.24 21.15 15.94
CA ASP A 222 -5.09 20.41 15.44
C ASP A 222 -5.45 19.36 14.36
N GLY A 223 -6.73 19.28 13.97
CA GLY A 223 -7.24 18.33 12.98
C GLY A 223 -7.50 16.92 13.52
N THR A 224 -7.37 16.67 14.83
CA THR A 224 -7.74 15.41 15.47
C THR A 224 -9.26 15.30 15.67
N LEU A 225 -9.76 14.07 15.87
CA LEU A 225 -11.17 13.86 16.17
C LEU A 225 -11.47 14.18 17.64
N PRO A 226 -12.63 14.79 17.96
CA PRO A 226 -13.10 14.90 19.34
C PRO A 226 -13.24 13.51 19.97
N LYS A 227 -12.98 13.39 21.27
CA LYS A 227 -13.01 12.11 22.00
C LYS A 227 -14.16 12.06 23.00
N GLU A 228 -14.73 10.88 23.19
CA GLU A 228 -15.63 10.62 24.30
C GLU A 228 -14.89 10.74 25.63
N LEU A 229 -15.52 11.38 26.63
CA LEU A 229 -14.88 11.69 27.91
C LEU A 229 -14.43 10.44 28.68
N ILE A 230 -15.24 9.37 28.67
CA ILE A 230 -15.00 8.17 29.48
C ILE A 230 -14.17 7.13 28.73
N SER A 231 -14.55 6.82 27.47
CA SER A 231 -13.88 5.74 26.72
C SER A 231 -12.56 6.19 26.08
N GLY A 232 -12.37 7.49 25.89
CA GLY A 232 -11.24 8.05 25.16
C GLY A 232 -11.26 7.78 23.64
N LYS A 233 -12.28 7.09 23.12
CA LYS A 233 -12.44 6.80 21.70
C LYS A 233 -12.94 8.03 20.94
N PRO A 234 -12.69 8.13 19.63
CA PRO A 234 -13.27 9.18 18.80
C PRO A 234 -14.80 9.21 18.81
N VAL A 235 -15.36 10.42 18.79
CA VAL A 235 -16.76 10.68 18.45
C VAL A 235 -16.88 10.61 16.93
N THR A 236 -17.43 9.50 16.44
CA THR A 236 -17.60 9.20 15.01
C THR A 236 -18.89 8.38 14.81
N GLY A 237 -19.21 7.98 13.58
CA GLY A 237 -20.43 7.25 13.25
C GLY A 237 -20.51 5.86 13.90
N PHE A 238 -19.38 5.15 13.93
CA PHE A 238 -19.25 3.83 14.56
C PHE A 238 -17.90 3.72 15.28
N ASN A 239 -17.88 3.43 16.58
CA ASN A 239 -16.64 3.36 17.38
C ASN A 239 -16.43 2.09 18.22
N GLU A 240 -17.09 0.98 17.91
CA GLU A 240 -16.86 -0.29 18.62
C GLU A 240 -15.66 -1.07 18.07
N ASN A 241 -15.11 -2.03 18.85
CA ASN A 241 -13.96 -2.88 18.48
C ASN A 241 -12.75 -2.09 17.91
N TRP A 242 -12.39 -1.02 18.62
CA TRP A 242 -11.55 0.05 18.12
C TRP A 242 -10.04 -0.20 18.26
N TRP A 243 -9.25 0.24 17.28
CA TRP A 243 -7.78 0.26 17.32
C TRP A 243 -7.19 1.34 16.41
N VAL A 244 -5.88 1.61 16.52
CA VAL A 244 -5.21 2.73 15.83
C VAL A 244 -5.40 2.75 14.31
N GLY A 245 -5.50 1.60 13.64
CA GLY A 245 -5.79 1.56 12.21
C GLY A 245 -7.14 2.19 11.83
N LEU A 246 -8.16 2.04 12.70
CA LEU A 246 -9.45 2.71 12.53
C LEU A 246 -9.37 4.20 12.84
N SER A 247 -8.65 4.60 13.90
CA SER A 247 -8.38 6.01 14.19
C SER A 247 -7.78 6.74 12.98
N MET A 248 -6.77 6.13 12.36
CA MET A 248 -6.12 6.67 11.16
C MET A 248 -7.12 6.92 10.02
N LEU A 249 -7.98 5.93 9.70
CA LEU A 249 -8.93 6.01 8.60
C LEU A 249 -10.10 6.96 8.89
N HIS A 250 -10.67 6.91 10.10
CA HIS A 250 -11.76 7.82 10.47
C HIS A 250 -11.29 9.27 10.49
N GLN A 251 -10.07 9.56 11.00
CA GLN A 251 -9.51 10.90 10.93
C GLN A 251 -9.28 11.33 9.48
N LEU A 252 -8.64 10.47 8.66
CA LEU A 252 -8.35 10.77 7.26
C LEU A 252 -9.61 11.12 6.46
N PHE A 253 -10.67 10.30 6.54
CA PHE A 253 -11.89 10.53 5.77
C PHE A 253 -12.81 11.59 6.36
N THR A 254 -12.66 11.94 7.64
CA THR A 254 -13.29 13.13 8.22
C THR A 254 -12.64 14.41 7.66
N LEU A 255 -11.31 14.44 7.59
CA LEU A 255 -10.58 15.55 6.95
C LEU A 255 -10.88 15.63 5.45
N GLU A 256 -11.06 14.50 4.78
CA GLU A 256 -11.47 14.44 3.38
C GLU A 256 -12.87 15.03 3.17
N HIS A 257 -13.85 14.65 3.99
CA HIS A 257 -15.18 15.27 3.98
C HIS A 257 -15.08 16.78 4.14
N ASN A 258 -14.29 17.26 5.10
CA ASN A 258 -14.14 18.69 5.37
C ASN A 258 -13.43 19.44 4.23
N ALA A 259 -12.51 18.78 3.51
CA ALA A 259 -11.88 19.32 2.30
C ALA A 259 -12.89 19.45 1.15
N ILE A 260 -13.74 18.43 0.95
CA ILE A 260 -14.84 18.47 -0.03
C ILE A 260 -15.82 19.59 0.32
N ALA A 261 -16.30 19.66 1.57
CA ALA A 261 -17.23 20.70 2.02
C ALA A 261 -16.65 22.12 1.83
N THR A 262 -15.35 22.29 2.10
CA THR A 262 -14.65 23.56 1.84
C THR A 262 -14.62 23.90 0.35
N LYS A 263 -14.32 22.94 -0.52
CA LYS A 263 -14.33 23.13 -1.98
C LYS A 263 -15.73 23.51 -2.48
N LEU A 264 -16.76 22.83 -1.98
CA LEU A 264 -18.16 23.14 -2.31
C LEU A 264 -18.56 24.54 -1.82
N LYS A 265 -18.20 24.93 -0.59
CA LYS A 265 -18.49 26.27 -0.06
C LYS A 265 -17.84 27.37 -0.87
N GLN A 266 -16.61 27.16 -1.34
CA GLN A 266 -15.92 28.12 -2.22
C GLN A 266 -16.64 28.28 -3.57
N LYS A 267 -17.18 27.19 -4.11
CA LYS A 267 -17.87 27.21 -5.40
C LYS A 267 -19.31 27.72 -5.30
N TYR A 268 -19.99 27.38 -4.20
CA TYR A 268 -21.40 27.63 -3.94
C TYR A 268 -21.57 28.40 -2.61
N PRO A 269 -21.08 29.65 -2.53
CA PRO A 269 -21.03 30.41 -1.27
C PRO A 269 -22.41 30.68 -0.66
N GLU A 270 -23.47 30.67 -1.46
CA GLU A 270 -24.86 30.90 -1.06
C GLU A 270 -25.54 29.68 -0.42
N LYS A 271 -24.97 28.48 -0.56
CA LYS A 271 -25.57 27.26 -0.01
C LYS A 271 -25.39 27.20 1.51
N ASN A 272 -26.41 26.65 2.17
CA ASN A 272 -26.44 26.48 3.62
C ASN A 272 -25.66 25.23 4.06
N ASP A 273 -25.44 25.11 5.37
CA ASP A 273 -24.73 23.97 5.98
C ASP A 273 -25.31 22.62 5.55
N GLN A 274 -26.64 22.47 5.60
CA GLN A 274 -27.29 21.18 5.30
C GLN A 274 -27.04 20.73 3.86
N TRP A 275 -27.15 21.65 2.89
CA TRP A 275 -26.89 21.33 1.49
C TRP A 275 -25.42 20.92 1.28
N LEU A 276 -24.48 21.65 1.90
CA LEU A 276 -23.05 21.34 1.80
C LEU A 276 -22.71 19.99 2.42
N TYR A 277 -23.25 19.70 3.60
CA TYR A 277 -23.10 18.42 4.28
C TYR A 277 -23.63 17.26 3.44
N ASP A 278 -24.85 17.40 2.89
CA ASP A 278 -25.49 16.35 2.10
C ASP A 278 -24.67 16.01 0.84
N ARG A 279 -24.08 17.02 0.18
CA ARG A 279 -23.23 16.79 -1.01
C ARG A 279 -21.87 16.25 -0.63
N ALA A 280 -21.25 16.77 0.41
CA ALA A 280 -19.97 16.26 0.90
C ALA A 280 -20.09 14.79 1.36
N ARG A 281 -21.19 14.40 2.01
CA ARG A 281 -21.47 12.99 2.36
C ARG A 281 -21.59 12.12 1.12
N LEU A 282 -22.38 12.52 0.11
CA LEU A 282 -22.51 11.79 -1.15
C LEU A 282 -21.15 11.56 -1.82
N ILE A 283 -20.38 12.63 -2.03
CA ILE A 283 -19.07 12.61 -2.69
C ILE A 283 -18.10 11.71 -1.91
N ASN A 284 -17.98 11.89 -0.60
CA ASN A 284 -17.04 11.12 0.20
C ASN A 284 -17.42 9.63 0.31
N SER A 285 -18.72 9.32 0.42
CA SER A 285 -19.21 7.92 0.37
C SER A 285 -18.89 7.26 -0.97
N ALA A 286 -19.06 7.99 -2.08
CA ALA A 286 -18.73 7.48 -3.41
C ALA A 286 -17.23 7.35 -3.65
N LEU A 287 -16.42 8.27 -3.13
CA LEU A 287 -14.97 8.16 -3.15
C LEU A 287 -14.49 6.91 -2.40
N MET A 288 -15.01 6.63 -1.20
CA MET A 288 -14.69 5.40 -0.46
C MET A 288 -15.12 4.14 -1.24
N ALA A 289 -16.31 4.16 -1.83
CA ALA A 289 -16.80 3.05 -2.65
C ALA A 289 -15.91 2.82 -3.88
N LYS A 290 -15.48 3.89 -4.56
CA LYS A 290 -14.54 3.84 -5.69
C LYS A 290 -13.21 3.25 -5.26
N ILE A 291 -12.57 3.82 -4.23
CA ILE A 291 -11.28 3.37 -3.70
C ILE A 291 -11.35 1.87 -3.37
N HIS A 292 -12.41 1.42 -2.70
CA HIS A 292 -12.55 0.01 -2.40
C HIS A 292 -12.71 -0.85 -3.67
N THR A 293 -13.49 -0.37 -4.63
CA THR A 293 -13.82 -1.10 -5.86
C THR A 293 -12.60 -1.22 -6.78
N VAL A 294 -11.88 -0.12 -7.04
CA VAL A 294 -10.85 -0.04 -8.09
C VAL A 294 -9.42 0.01 -7.55
N GLU A 295 -9.23 0.12 -6.23
CA GLU A 295 -7.89 0.04 -5.60
C GLU A 295 -7.79 -1.12 -4.60
N TRP A 296 -8.62 -1.17 -3.56
CA TRP A 296 -8.50 -2.20 -2.51
C TRP A 296 -8.79 -3.61 -3.05
N THR A 297 -9.90 -3.78 -3.78
CA THR A 297 -10.29 -5.09 -4.33
C THR A 297 -9.23 -5.60 -5.31
N PRO A 298 -8.77 -4.82 -6.32
CA PRO A 298 -7.63 -5.18 -7.16
C PRO A 298 -6.34 -5.50 -6.41
N ALA A 299 -6.10 -4.93 -5.21
CA ALA A 299 -4.91 -5.27 -4.43
C ALA A 299 -5.03 -6.64 -3.75
N ILE A 300 -6.19 -6.95 -3.16
CA ILE A 300 -6.41 -8.22 -2.43
C ILE A 300 -6.72 -9.42 -3.33
N ILE A 301 -7.16 -9.16 -4.57
CA ILE A 301 -7.30 -10.14 -5.66
C ILE A 301 -6.55 -9.65 -6.90
N ALA A 302 -5.23 -9.52 -6.77
CA ALA A 302 -4.30 -8.96 -7.77
C ALA A 302 -4.08 -9.88 -8.98
N ASN A 303 -5.16 -10.11 -9.74
CA ASN A 303 -5.17 -10.92 -10.94
C ASN A 303 -5.66 -10.10 -12.14
N PRO A 304 -5.05 -10.21 -13.33
CA PRO A 304 -5.44 -9.40 -14.49
C PRO A 304 -6.92 -9.48 -14.87
N ILE A 305 -7.59 -10.61 -14.62
CA ILE A 305 -9.04 -10.75 -14.90
C ILE A 305 -9.86 -9.92 -13.90
N THR A 306 -9.55 -10.00 -12.60
CA THR A 306 -10.29 -9.25 -11.57
C THR A 306 -9.95 -7.79 -11.53
N GLU A 307 -8.70 -7.41 -11.76
CA GLU A 307 -8.34 -6.00 -11.91
C GLU A 307 -9.18 -5.35 -13.02
N ARG A 308 -9.31 -6.04 -14.18
CA ARG A 308 -10.20 -5.59 -15.26
C ARG A 308 -11.68 -5.67 -14.89
N ALA A 309 -12.14 -6.73 -14.23
CA ALA A 309 -13.54 -6.88 -13.83
C ALA A 309 -13.99 -5.77 -12.88
N MET A 310 -13.14 -5.42 -11.91
CA MET A 310 -13.40 -4.35 -10.95
C MET A 310 -13.36 -2.97 -11.61
N TYR A 311 -12.42 -2.75 -12.53
CA TYR A 311 -12.42 -1.56 -13.38
C TYR A 311 -13.73 -1.46 -14.19
N SER A 312 -14.17 -2.56 -14.80
CA SER A 312 -15.42 -2.60 -15.56
C SER A 312 -16.67 -2.43 -14.69
N ASN A 313 -16.67 -2.87 -13.43
CA ASN A 313 -17.81 -2.60 -12.54
C ASN A 313 -18.00 -1.09 -12.30
N TRP A 314 -16.92 -0.32 -12.24
CA TRP A 314 -17.00 1.14 -12.07
C TRP A 314 -17.24 1.85 -13.41
N TRP A 315 -16.31 1.75 -14.37
CA TRP A 315 -16.32 2.55 -15.61
C TRP A 315 -16.81 1.81 -16.87
N GLY A 316 -17.09 0.51 -16.76
CA GLY A 316 -17.32 -0.35 -17.92
C GLY A 316 -16.06 -0.62 -18.74
N LEU A 317 -16.18 -1.51 -19.74
CA LEU A 317 -15.14 -1.81 -20.70
C LEU A 317 -14.88 -0.66 -21.67
N LEU A 318 -15.82 0.27 -21.83
CA LEU A 318 -15.62 1.48 -22.63
C LEU A 318 -14.73 2.52 -21.92
N GLY A 319 -14.69 2.49 -20.58
CA GLY A 319 -13.74 3.19 -19.70
C GLY A 319 -13.96 4.71 -19.54
N GLN A 320 -13.18 5.33 -18.64
CA GLN A 320 -12.91 6.78 -18.57
C GLN A 320 -11.43 7.05 -18.91
N GLY A 321 -11.09 8.28 -19.37
CA GLY A 321 -9.82 8.64 -20.02
C GLY A 321 -8.51 8.16 -19.37
N GLY A 322 -7.50 7.93 -20.22
CA GLY A 322 -6.16 7.44 -19.85
C GLY A 322 -5.85 6.07 -20.47
N PRO A 323 -6.46 4.98 -19.97
CA PRO A 323 -6.33 3.64 -20.57
C PRO A 323 -7.42 3.33 -21.62
N ARG A 324 -8.30 4.28 -21.94
CA ARG A 324 -9.38 4.12 -22.92
C ARG A 324 -8.90 3.62 -24.27
N ASP A 325 -7.78 4.13 -24.78
CA ASP A 325 -7.30 3.76 -26.12
C ASP A 325 -6.82 2.30 -26.17
N ASP A 326 -6.14 1.84 -25.11
CA ASP A 326 -5.71 0.45 -24.94
C ASP A 326 -6.90 -0.49 -24.77
N PHE A 327 -7.90 -0.10 -23.97
CA PHE A 327 -9.12 -0.87 -23.78
C PHE A 327 -9.98 -0.93 -25.03
N GLN A 328 -10.10 0.16 -25.79
CA GLN A 328 -10.82 0.18 -27.07
C GLN A 328 -10.10 -0.70 -28.10
N ALA A 329 -8.77 -0.75 -28.10
CA ALA A 329 -8.01 -1.70 -28.90
C ALA A 329 -8.30 -3.15 -28.51
N ASP A 330 -8.34 -3.44 -27.22
CA ASP A 330 -8.66 -4.76 -26.67
C ASP A 330 -10.12 -5.18 -26.99
N VAL A 331 -11.09 -4.26 -26.88
CA VAL A 331 -12.50 -4.49 -27.25
C VAL A 331 -12.66 -4.74 -28.75
N ARG A 332 -11.95 -3.98 -29.61
CA ARG A 332 -11.94 -4.24 -31.06
C ARG A 332 -11.43 -5.65 -31.38
N LYS A 333 -10.33 -6.09 -30.72
CA LYS A 333 -9.82 -7.46 -30.87
C LYS A 333 -10.86 -8.52 -30.46
N LEU A 334 -11.63 -8.27 -29.40
CA LEU A 334 -12.71 -9.17 -28.99
C LEU A 334 -13.83 -9.23 -30.04
N GLN A 335 -14.29 -8.07 -30.54
CA GLN A 335 -15.32 -8.00 -31.58
C GLN A 335 -14.89 -8.71 -32.87
N GLU A 336 -13.64 -8.49 -33.30
CA GLU A 336 -13.04 -9.17 -34.44
C GLU A 336 -12.94 -10.69 -34.23
N ASP A 337 -12.58 -11.16 -33.03
CA ASP A 337 -12.54 -12.60 -32.74
C ASP A 337 -13.95 -13.22 -32.73
N LEU A 338 -14.92 -12.59 -32.06
CA LEU A 338 -16.29 -13.10 -31.97
C LEU A 338 -17.01 -13.15 -33.32
N ALA A 339 -16.62 -12.30 -34.27
CA ALA A 339 -17.14 -12.31 -35.64
C ALA A 339 -16.65 -13.50 -36.47
N LYS A 340 -15.57 -14.19 -36.07
CA LYS A 340 -15.02 -15.33 -36.79
C LYS A 340 -15.84 -16.60 -36.56
N SER A 341 -15.92 -17.46 -37.59
CA SER A 341 -16.51 -18.79 -37.51
C SER A 341 -15.70 -19.74 -36.63
N ASP A 342 -14.39 -19.51 -36.51
CA ASP A 342 -13.44 -20.25 -35.67
C ASP A 342 -13.00 -19.47 -34.41
N SER A 343 -13.84 -18.52 -33.94
CA SER A 343 -13.58 -17.65 -32.79
C SER A 343 -12.91 -18.40 -31.63
N PHE A 344 -11.76 -17.86 -31.23
CA PHE A 344 -10.96 -18.41 -30.14
C PHE A 344 -11.69 -18.33 -28.81
N VAL A 345 -12.34 -17.20 -28.54
CA VAL A 345 -13.15 -16.99 -27.33
C VAL A 345 -14.32 -17.97 -27.33
N LYS A 346 -14.98 -18.21 -28.47
CA LYS A 346 -16.07 -19.21 -28.55
C LYS A 346 -15.58 -20.63 -28.26
N ARG A 347 -14.43 -20.99 -28.81
CA ARG A 347 -13.83 -22.32 -28.66
C ARG A 347 -13.40 -22.61 -27.22
N ILE A 348 -12.78 -21.64 -26.54
CA ILE A 348 -12.28 -21.82 -25.17
C ILE A 348 -13.40 -21.85 -24.14
N LEU A 349 -14.43 -21.02 -24.30
CA LEU A 349 -15.57 -21.01 -23.39
C LEU A 349 -16.56 -22.16 -23.67
N GLY A 350 -16.35 -22.95 -24.73
CA GLY A 350 -17.21 -24.07 -25.09
C GLY A 350 -18.67 -23.65 -25.28
N PHE A 351 -18.90 -22.48 -25.92
CA PHE A 351 -20.23 -21.88 -26.06
C PHE A 351 -21.26 -22.87 -26.62
N ASP A 352 -22.08 -23.42 -25.74
CA ASP A 352 -23.38 -23.96 -26.06
C ASP A 352 -24.26 -22.78 -26.53
N PRO A 353 -24.98 -22.88 -27.67
CA PRO A 353 -25.99 -21.91 -28.08
C PRO A 353 -26.97 -21.49 -26.97
N ASN A 354 -27.21 -22.34 -25.97
CA ASN A 354 -28.03 -22.04 -24.80
C ASN A 354 -27.38 -21.01 -23.83
N VAL A 355 -26.05 -20.93 -23.76
CA VAL A 355 -25.33 -19.95 -22.91
C VAL A 355 -25.37 -18.55 -23.54
N ALA A 356 -25.37 -18.45 -24.87
CA ALA A 356 -25.62 -17.18 -25.56
C ALA A 356 -27.05 -16.64 -25.31
N GLY A 357 -28.02 -17.52 -25.04
CA GLY A 357 -29.36 -17.16 -24.56
C GLY A 357 -29.46 -16.93 -23.05
N SER A 358 -28.41 -17.27 -22.28
CA SER A 358 -28.34 -17.14 -20.82
C SER A 358 -27.69 -15.83 -20.37
N ILE A 359 -26.71 -15.31 -21.13
CA ILE A 359 -26.10 -14.01 -20.88
C ILE A 359 -27.11 -12.94 -21.30
N GLY A 360 -27.78 -12.32 -20.34
CA GLY A 360 -28.80 -11.32 -20.61
C GLY A 360 -28.20 -10.06 -21.26
N ASN A 361 -28.98 -9.39 -22.11
CA ASN A 361 -28.61 -8.07 -22.68
C ASN A 361 -28.18 -7.06 -21.58
N GLY A 362 -28.73 -7.18 -20.37
CA GLY A 362 -28.36 -6.35 -19.21
C GLY A 362 -26.91 -6.53 -18.74
N SER A 363 -26.38 -7.75 -18.68
CA SER A 363 -25.01 -7.98 -18.18
C SER A 363 -23.94 -7.60 -19.18
N ILE A 364 -24.22 -7.77 -20.48
CA ILE A 364 -23.35 -7.26 -21.54
C ILE A 364 -23.34 -5.73 -21.49
N ASN A 365 -24.50 -5.09 -21.31
CA ASN A 365 -24.57 -3.64 -21.16
C ASN A 365 -23.79 -3.16 -19.93
N HIS A 366 -23.98 -3.76 -18.74
CA HIS A 366 -23.21 -3.38 -17.54
C HIS A 366 -21.71 -3.62 -17.70
N ALA A 367 -21.29 -4.70 -18.35
CA ALA A 367 -19.88 -4.93 -18.63
C ALA A 367 -19.31 -3.86 -19.58
N LEU A 368 -20.09 -3.40 -20.57
CA LEU A 368 -19.67 -2.39 -21.53
C LEU A 368 -19.67 -0.97 -20.94
N THR A 369 -20.73 -0.58 -20.23
CA THR A 369 -20.95 0.82 -19.78
C THR A 369 -20.62 1.06 -18.32
N GLY A 370 -20.43 0.00 -17.53
CA GLY A 370 -20.25 0.09 -16.08
C GLY A 370 -21.55 -0.15 -15.31
N ILE A 371 -21.43 -0.49 -14.02
CA ILE A 371 -22.56 -0.48 -13.09
C ILE A 371 -22.83 0.96 -12.64
N VAL A 372 -21.76 1.70 -12.30
CA VAL A 372 -21.88 3.08 -11.85
C VAL A 372 -22.38 3.98 -12.98
N GLY A 373 -23.36 4.84 -12.70
CA GLY A 373 -24.03 5.67 -13.69
C GLY A 373 -25.09 4.95 -14.54
N SER A 374 -25.47 3.72 -14.20
CA SER A 374 -26.60 3.03 -14.85
C SER A 374 -27.89 3.84 -14.72
N THR A 375 -28.77 3.76 -15.73
CA THR A 375 -29.99 4.59 -15.81
C THR A 375 -31.04 4.29 -14.74
N ALA A 376 -30.95 3.15 -14.07
CA ALA A 376 -31.82 2.76 -12.96
C ALA A 376 -31.08 1.83 -11.98
N PRO A 377 -31.44 1.86 -10.69
CA PRO A 377 -31.02 0.83 -9.76
C PRO A 377 -31.67 -0.50 -10.12
N ASN A 378 -30.94 -1.60 -9.91
CA ASN A 378 -31.37 -2.96 -10.16
C ASN A 378 -31.04 -3.85 -8.96
N ASN A 379 -32.06 -4.23 -8.20
CA ASN A 379 -31.94 -5.15 -7.08
C ASN A 379 -32.21 -6.61 -7.47
N ALA A 380 -32.23 -6.93 -8.76
CA ALA A 380 -32.49 -8.28 -9.30
C ALA A 380 -33.81 -8.91 -8.82
N GLY A 381 -34.83 -8.08 -8.53
CA GLY A 381 -36.16 -8.55 -8.12
C GLY A 381 -36.27 -8.95 -6.65
N VAL A 382 -35.21 -8.76 -5.86
CA VAL A 382 -35.19 -9.02 -4.41
C VAL A 382 -34.76 -7.73 -3.72
N PRO A 383 -35.42 -7.25 -2.65
CA PRO A 383 -34.97 -6.07 -1.94
C PRO A 383 -33.50 -6.17 -1.49
N PHE A 384 -32.78 -5.06 -1.56
CA PHE A 384 -31.38 -5.01 -1.16
C PHE A 384 -31.21 -5.12 0.36
N SER A 385 -30.40 -6.10 0.75
CA SER A 385 -29.83 -6.27 2.07
C SER A 385 -28.46 -6.95 1.93
N LEU A 386 -27.57 -6.71 2.88
CA LEU A 386 -26.43 -7.58 3.11
C LEU A 386 -26.90 -8.86 3.80
N THR A 387 -26.11 -9.91 3.69
CA THR A 387 -26.51 -11.27 4.08
C THR A 387 -25.66 -11.81 5.23
N GLU A 388 -26.18 -12.81 5.93
CA GLU A 388 -25.38 -13.51 6.97
C GLU A 388 -24.15 -14.20 6.38
N GLU A 389 -24.25 -14.72 5.15
CA GLU A 389 -23.11 -15.30 4.43
C GLU A 389 -22.06 -14.25 4.09
N PHE A 390 -22.48 -13.03 3.73
CA PHE A 390 -21.58 -11.89 3.54
C PHE A 390 -20.78 -11.58 4.81
N VAL A 391 -21.43 -11.60 5.98
CA VAL A 391 -20.76 -11.40 7.27
C VAL A 391 -19.75 -12.52 7.54
N SER A 392 -20.10 -13.79 7.29
CA SER A 392 -19.20 -14.94 7.49
C SER A 392 -17.94 -14.85 6.62
N VAL A 393 -18.07 -14.54 5.32
CA VAL A 393 -16.91 -14.46 4.41
C VAL A 393 -16.00 -13.25 4.65
N TYR A 394 -16.48 -12.24 5.40
CA TYR A 394 -15.69 -11.07 5.82
C TYR A 394 -15.05 -11.22 7.21
N ARG A 395 -15.09 -12.41 7.83
CA ARG A 395 -14.34 -12.74 9.06
C ARG A 395 -12.84 -12.89 8.78
N MET A 396 -12.20 -11.78 8.42
CA MET A 396 -10.81 -11.69 7.95
C MET A 396 -9.80 -11.38 9.07
N HIS A 397 -10.10 -11.76 10.31
CA HIS A 397 -9.24 -11.53 11.48
C HIS A 397 -7.77 -12.00 11.33
N PRO A 398 -7.42 -13.04 10.55
CA PRO A 398 -6.02 -13.39 10.30
C PRO A 398 -5.19 -12.28 9.64
N LEU A 399 -5.80 -11.27 9.02
CA LEU A 399 -5.08 -10.10 8.48
C LEU A 399 -4.33 -9.30 9.56
N MET A 400 -4.78 -9.35 10.82
CA MET A 400 -4.17 -8.59 11.91
C MET A 400 -2.76 -9.12 12.23
N ARG A 401 -1.80 -8.21 12.45
CA ARG A 401 -0.45 -8.54 12.91
C ARG A 401 -0.42 -8.73 14.43
N ASP A 402 0.67 -9.25 14.98
CA ASP A 402 0.84 -9.30 16.45
C ASP A 402 1.34 -7.96 17.00
N ASN A 403 2.17 -7.26 16.22
CA ASN A 403 2.72 -5.96 16.56
C ASN A 403 2.65 -5.00 15.37
N ILE A 404 2.49 -3.71 15.67
CA ILE A 404 2.76 -2.59 14.78
C ILE A 404 4.23 -2.21 14.96
N ASN A 405 5.02 -2.39 13.91
CA ASN A 405 6.38 -1.84 13.86
C ASN A 405 6.28 -0.44 13.26
N VAL A 406 6.71 0.57 14.03
CA VAL A 406 6.74 1.97 13.62
C VAL A 406 8.10 2.30 13.03
N TYR A 407 8.09 2.91 11.85
CA TYR A 407 9.25 3.34 11.09
C TYR A 407 9.24 4.86 10.94
N ASN A 408 10.43 5.46 10.87
CA ASN A 408 10.54 6.83 10.38
C ASN A 408 10.28 6.84 8.88
N VAL A 409 9.64 7.90 8.37
CA VAL A 409 9.32 8.02 6.94
C VAL A 409 10.60 7.86 6.12
N GLY A 410 10.58 6.89 5.20
CA GLY A 410 11.71 6.52 4.37
C GLY A 410 12.67 5.50 4.98
N SER A 411 12.59 5.14 6.26
CA SER A 411 13.50 4.16 6.87
C SER A 411 12.90 2.76 6.93
N ASN A 412 13.71 1.72 6.72
CA ASN A 412 13.30 0.33 7.00
C ASN A 412 13.77 -0.17 8.39
N GLN A 413 14.21 0.72 9.27
CA GLN A 413 14.59 0.36 10.64
C GLN A 413 13.42 0.60 11.60
N VAL A 414 13.12 -0.42 12.40
CA VAL A 414 12.06 -0.34 13.40
C VAL A 414 12.47 0.65 14.49
N SER A 415 11.76 1.77 14.59
CA SER A 415 11.95 2.75 15.66
C SER A 415 11.27 2.31 16.95
N ARG A 416 10.13 1.64 16.84
CA ARG A 416 9.35 1.13 17.98
C ARG A 416 8.50 -0.04 17.52
N SER A 417 8.31 -1.05 18.37
CA SER A 417 7.35 -2.12 18.14
C SER A 417 6.27 -2.05 19.22
N ILE A 418 5.00 -2.02 18.82
CA ILE A 418 3.86 -1.84 19.71
C ILE A 418 2.93 -3.05 19.54
N PRO A 419 2.67 -3.85 20.58
CA PRO A 419 1.68 -4.93 20.50
C PRO A 419 0.30 -4.40 20.14
N ILE A 420 -0.42 -5.05 19.22
CA ILE A 420 -1.71 -4.53 18.73
C ILE A 420 -2.72 -4.34 19.86
N GLN A 421 -2.71 -5.21 20.87
CA GLN A 421 -3.59 -5.08 22.03
C GLN A 421 -3.42 -3.76 22.80
N ASN A 422 -2.23 -3.15 22.72
CA ASN A 422 -1.93 -1.85 23.35
C ASN A 422 -2.30 -0.66 22.46
N THR A 423 -2.97 -0.92 21.32
CA THR A 423 -3.39 0.13 20.36
C THR A 423 -4.90 0.29 20.30
N ARG A 424 -5.61 -0.27 21.26
CA ARG A 424 -7.06 -0.39 21.29
C ARG A 424 -7.71 0.76 22.04
N ASP A 425 -8.97 1.00 21.72
CA ASP A 425 -9.83 1.95 22.44
C ASP A 425 -9.15 3.34 22.60
N GLY A 426 -9.15 3.94 23.79
CA GLY A 426 -8.55 5.26 24.02
C GLY A 426 -7.05 5.35 23.77
N ASP A 427 -6.31 4.24 23.81
CA ASP A 427 -4.87 4.22 23.53
C ASP A 427 -4.56 4.42 22.04
N ALA A 428 -5.53 4.13 21.17
CA ALA A 428 -5.41 4.36 19.74
C ALA A 428 -5.07 5.83 19.42
N GLU A 429 -5.79 6.76 20.05
CA GLU A 429 -5.58 8.21 19.87
C GLU A 429 -4.25 8.67 20.48
N ASN A 430 -3.85 8.08 21.60
CA ASN A 430 -2.57 8.40 22.23
C ASN A 430 -1.40 8.01 21.32
N ILE A 431 -1.49 6.84 20.66
CA ILE A 431 -0.47 6.37 19.72
C ILE A 431 -0.47 7.19 18.43
N LEU A 432 -1.65 7.48 17.86
CA LEU A 432 -1.75 8.28 16.65
C LEU A 432 -1.08 9.65 16.82
N ASN A 433 -1.29 10.28 17.99
CA ASN A 433 -0.65 11.54 18.35
C ASN A 433 0.85 11.38 18.64
N ALA A 434 1.24 10.38 19.43
CA ALA A 434 2.63 10.19 19.85
C ALA A 434 3.56 9.78 18.69
N GLU A 435 3.09 8.90 17.80
CA GLU A 435 3.91 8.39 16.69
C GLU A 435 3.83 9.26 15.44
N ARG A 436 2.82 10.16 15.34
CA ARG A 436 2.44 10.95 14.17
C ARG A 436 1.83 10.10 13.04
N ALA A 437 0.76 10.61 12.43
CA ALA A 437 -0.01 9.91 11.40
C ALA A 437 0.84 9.48 10.18
N ASP A 438 1.73 10.34 9.69
CA ASP A 438 2.60 10.05 8.55
C ASP A 438 3.52 8.85 8.80
N ARG A 439 4.10 8.73 10.01
CA ARG A 439 4.96 7.58 10.36
C ARG A 439 4.13 6.30 10.41
N LEU A 440 2.92 6.34 10.97
CA LEU A 440 2.04 5.17 11.00
C LEU A 440 1.56 4.77 9.60
N TRP A 441 1.15 5.72 8.76
CA TRP A 441 0.80 5.46 7.36
C TRP A 441 1.95 4.83 6.58
N TYR A 442 3.15 5.38 6.70
CA TYR A 442 4.34 4.80 6.10
C TYR A 442 4.61 3.38 6.61
N SER A 443 4.53 3.18 7.92
CA SER A 443 4.73 1.87 8.56
C SER A 443 3.74 0.82 8.08
N PHE A 444 2.46 1.19 7.95
CA PHE A 444 1.43 0.29 7.44
C PHE A 444 1.60 0.05 5.94
N GLY A 445 2.07 1.05 5.19
CA GLY A 445 2.31 0.97 3.75
C GLY A 445 3.47 0.04 3.37
N ILE A 446 4.48 -0.11 4.23
CA ILE A 446 5.66 -0.96 3.99
C ILE A 446 5.60 -2.33 4.68
N THR A 447 4.59 -2.59 5.50
CA THR A 447 4.42 -3.87 6.19
C THR A 447 3.22 -4.65 5.66
N HIS A 448 3.26 -5.98 5.72
CA HIS A 448 2.19 -6.84 5.22
C HIS A 448 1.18 -7.22 6.31
N PRO A 449 -0.12 -7.41 6.00
CA PRO A 449 -1.03 -8.07 6.93
C PRO A 449 -0.74 -9.58 6.98
N GLY A 450 -1.41 -10.30 7.87
CA GLY A 450 -1.38 -11.77 7.84
C GLY A 450 -2.18 -12.32 6.65
N SER A 451 -1.82 -13.51 6.17
CA SER A 451 -2.51 -14.25 5.14
C SER A 451 -3.76 -14.95 5.69
N LEU A 452 -4.85 -14.95 4.93
CA LEU A 452 -6.10 -15.64 5.26
C LEU A 452 -5.94 -17.15 5.05
N THR A 453 -5.31 -17.80 6.01
CA THR A 453 -5.03 -19.25 6.01
C THR A 453 -5.21 -19.84 7.40
N LEU A 454 -5.37 -21.16 7.48
CA LEU A 454 -5.28 -21.88 8.75
C LEU A 454 -3.93 -21.65 9.44
N ASN A 455 -3.93 -21.81 10.76
CA ASN A 455 -2.80 -21.59 11.65
C ASN A 455 -2.18 -20.19 11.51
N ASN A 456 -3.02 -19.14 11.42
CA ASN A 456 -2.57 -17.75 11.29
C ASN A 456 -3.49 -16.72 11.97
N PHE A 457 -4.45 -17.15 12.79
CA PHE A 457 -5.33 -16.28 13.58
C PHE A 457 -4.58 -15.75 14.81
N PRO A 458 -4.46 -14.42 15.01
CA PRO A 458 -3.62 -13.85 16.07
C PRO A 458 -3.99 -14.33 17.47
N ASN A 459 -2.98 -14.68 18.28
CA ASN A 459 -3.22 -15.20 19.62
C ASN A 459 -3.86 -14.17 20.56
N PHE A 460 -3.58 -12.88 20.39
CA PHE A 460 -4.21 -11.84 21.22
C PHE A 460 -5.74 -11.73 20.97
N LEU A 461 -6.24 -12.10 19.79
CA LEU A 461 -7.68 -12.15 19.51
C LEU A 461 -8.36 -13.39 20.09
N ARG A 462 -7.58 -14.43 20.41
CA ARG A 462 -8.05 -15.66 21.06
C ARG A 462 -8.09 -15.56 22.59
N ASP A 463 -7.66 -14.41 23.11
CA ASP A 463 -7.68 -14.02 24.52
C ASP A 463 -7.92 -12.51 24.66
N LEU A 464 -8.91 -12.01 23.92
CA LEU A 464 -9.17 -10.59 23.80
C LEU A 464 -9.91 -10.08 25.03
N SER A 465 -9.29 -9.19 25.80
CA SER A 465 -9.98 -8.52 26.90
C SER A 465 -11.01 -7.52 26.35
N ILE A 466 -12.27 -7.71 26.70
CA ILE A 466 -13.38 -6.81 26.39
C ILE A 466 -13.93 -6.24 27.70
N PRO A 467 -13.95 -4.90 27.88
CA PRO A 467 -14.51 -4.28 29.08
C PRO A 467 -15.93 -4.79 29.37
N LEU A 468 -16.22 -5.08 30.65
CA LEU A 468 -17.51 -5.59 31.16
C LEU A 468 -17.95 -6.98 30.66
N VAL A 469 -17.30 -7.55 29.64
CA VAL A 469 -17.57 -8.91 29.14
C VAL A 469 -16.53 -9.92 29.65
N GLY A 470 -15.27 -9.49 29.78
CA GLY A 470 -14.14 -10.35 30.13
C GLY A 470 -13.34 -10.80 28.90
N ASN A 471 -12.56 -11.86 29.06
CA ASN A 471 -11.72 -12.37 27.98
C ASN A 471 -12.52 -13.23 27.00
N VAL A 472 -12.44 -12.90 25.72
CA VAL A 472 -13.14 -13.59 24.63
C VAL A 472 -12.13 -14.27 23.72
N ASP A 473 -12.43 -15.50 23.32
CA ASP A 473 -11.77 -16.12 22.17
C ASP A 473 -12.58 -15.81 20.92
N LEU A 474 -12.10 -14.84 20.12
CA LEU A 474 -12.79 -14.40 18.93
C LEU A 474 -12.84 -15.48 17.85
N ALA A 475 -11.83 -16.35 17.76
CA ALA A 475 -11.81 -17.44 16.79
C ALA A 475 -12.88 -18.50 17.11
N ALA A 476 -13.02 -18.87 18.39
CA ALA A 476 -14.10 -19.75 18.84
C ALA A 476 -15.47 -19.08 18.70
N THR A 477 -15.55 -17.78 18.96
CA THR A 477 -16.77 -16.97 18.80
C THR A 477 -17.22 -16.93 17.35
N ASP A 478 -16.32 -16.67 16.41
CA ASP A 478 -16.62 -16.64 14.97
C ASP A 478 -17.21 -17.96 14.48
N VAL A 479 -16.60 -19.08 14.85
CA VAL A 479 -17.10 -20.43 14.56
C VAL A 479 -18.50 -20.63 15.13
N LEU A 480 -18.73 -20.25 16.39
CA LEU A 480 -20.04 -20.36 17.03
C LEU A 480 -21.09 -19.44 16.39
N ARG A 481 -20.71 -18.24 15.95
CA ARG A 481 -21.63 -17.29 15.33
C ARG A 481 -22.17 -17.80 14.00
N ASP A 482 -21.32 -18.41 13.18
CA ASP A 482 -21.78 -18.98 11.92
C ASP A 482 -22.78 -20.13 12.16
N ARG A 483 -22.49 -21.02 13.13
CA ARG A 483 -23.40 -22.10 13.54
C ARG A 483 -24.72 -21.57 14.14
N GLU A 484 -24.65 -20.60 15.05
CA GLU A 484 -25.81 -19.98 15.73
C GLU A 484 -26.71 -19.25 14.72
N ARG A 485 -26.10 -18.55 13.76
CA ARG A 485 -26.82 -17.76 12.77
C ARG A 485 -27.26 -18.59 11.57
N GLY A 486 -27.02 -19.90 11.56
CA GLY A 486 -27.47 -20.79 10.50
C GLY A 486 -26.77 -20.52 9.17
N VAL A 487 -25.52 -20.07 9.20
CA VAL A 487 -24.65 -20.18 8.02
C VAL A 487 -24.26 -21.66 7.90
N PRO A 488 -24.52 -22.33 6.77
CA PRO A 488 -24.20 -23.75 6.63
C PRO A 488 -22.71 -24.03 6.80
N ARG A 489 -22.40 -25.25 7.21
CA ARG A 489 -21.05 -25.80 7.20
C ARG A 489 -20.47 -25.78 5.78
N TYR A 490 -19.15 -25.84 5.68
CA TYR A 490 -18.39 -25.53 4.47
C TYR A 490 -18.84 -26.30 3.21
N ASN A 491 -19.05 -27.61 3.29
CA ASN A 491 -19.38 -28.39 2.10
C ASN A 491 -20.80 -28.09 1.59
N GLU A 492 -21.75 -27.89 2.52
CA GLU A 492 -23.11 -27.50 2.17
C GLU A 492 -23.16 -26.07 1.64
N PHE A 493 -22.40 -25.14 2.24
CA PHE A 493 -22.23 -23.80 1.72
C PHE A 493 -21.81 -23.87 0.24
N ARG A 494 -20.73 -24.60 -0.08
CA ARG A 494 -20.24 -24.76 -1.46
C ARG A 494 -21.32 -25.27 -2.42
N ARG A 495 -22.12 -26.28 -2.03
CA ARG A 495 -23.23 -26.77 -2.87
C ARG A 495 -24.24 -25.69 -3.19
N GLN A 496 -24.65 -24.93 -2.17
CA GLN A 496 -25.72 -23.92 -2.29
C GLN A 496 -25.31 -22.72 -3.16
N ILE A 497 -24.01 -22.43 -3.29
CA ILE A 497 -23.48 -21.40 -4.21
C ILE A 497 -22.97 -21.99 -5.54
N GLY A 498 -23.34 -23.24 -5.87
CA GLY A 498 -23.02 -23.85 -7.16
C GLY A 498 -21.57 -24.35 -7.31
N LEU A 499 -20.78 -24.38 -6.24
CA LEU A 499 -19.44 -24.93 -6.25
C LEU A 499 -19.45 -26.45 -6.05
N LYS A 500 -18.42 -27.12 -6.59
CA LYS A 500 -18.23 -28.54 -6.32
C LYS A 500 -17.87 -28.74 -4.85
N PRO A 501 -18.55 -29.64 -4.12
CA PRO A 501 -18.13 -30.02 -2.77
C PRO A 501 -16.78 -30.72 -2.82
N ILE A 502 -16.03 -30.66 -1.71
CA ILE A 502 -14.87 -31.52 -1.52
C ILE A 502 -15.34 -32.97 -1.29
N THR A 503 -14.45 -33.92 -1.55
CA THR A 503 -14.74 -35.37 -1.38
C THR A 503 -13.87 -36.02 -0.31
N LYS A 504 -12.79 -35.35 0.09
CA LYS A 504 -11.84 -35.79 1.12
C LYS A 504 -11.07 -34.59 1.68
N PHE A 505 -10.51 -34.74 2.89
CA PHE A 505 -9.76 -33.64 3.54
C PHE A 505 -8.49 -33.23 2.77
N GLU A 506 -7.89 -34.15 2.02
CA GLU A 506 -6.71 -33.90 1.19
C GLU A 506 -6.99 -32.92 0.04
N ASP A 507 -8.26 -32.68 -0.29
CA ASP A 507 -8.64 -31.65 -1.26
C ASP A 507 -8.38 -30.23 -0.70
N LEU A 508 -8.31 -30.08 0.63
CA LEU A 508 -8.07 -28.79 1.30
C LEU A 508 -6.59 -28.54 1.59
N THR A 509 -5.85 -29.54 2.07
CA THR A 509 -4.45 -29.34 2.46
C THR A 509 -3.60 -30.60 2.27
N LYS A 510 -2.33 -30.37 1.96
CA LYS A 510 -1.28 -31.40 1.93
C LYS A 510 -0.39 -31.40 3.17
N ASP A 511 -0.57 -30.42 4.07
CA ASP A 511 0.17 -30.35 5.32
C ASP A 511 -0.30 -31.48 6.27
N ALA A 512 0.60 -32.39 6.61
CA ALA A 512 0.26 -33.61 7.35
C ALA A 512 -0.31 -33.30 8.74
N THR A 513 0.23 -32.29 9.42
CA THR A 513 -0.21 -31.87 10.76
C THR A 513 -1.63 -31.32 10.71
N THR A 514 -1.89 -30.35 9.82
CA THR A 514 -3.22 -29.75 9.64
C THR A 514 -4.24 -30.80 9.18
N LEU A 515 -3.85 -31.69 8.26
CA LEU A 515 -4.71 -32.78 7.80
C LEU A 515 -5.11 -33.72 8.95
N ALA A 516 -4.17 -34.11 9.81
CA ALA A 516 -4.44 -34.93 10.98
C ALA A 516 -5.38 -34.23 11.96
N GLN A 517 -5.19 -32.93 12.22
CA GLN A 517 -6.09 -32.15 13.08
C GLN A 517 -7.49 -32.01 12.51
N LEU A 518 -7.63 -31.75 11.20
CA LEU A 518 -8.92 -31.71 10.51
C LEU A 518 -9.66 -33.04 10.66
N LYS A 519 -9.00 -34.16 10.37
CA LYS A 519 -9.61 -35.50 10.51
C LYS A 519 -10.00 -35.81 11.95
N ARG A 520 -9.16 -35.44 12.92
CA ARG A 520 -9.45 -35.62 14.35
C ARG A 520 -10.67 -34.81 14.79
N LEU A 521 -10.67 -33.50 14.54
CA LEU A 521 -11.73 -32.60 15.01
C LEU A 521 -13.08 -32.91 14.38
N TYR A 522 -13.10 -33.19 13.09
CA TYR A 522 -14.34 -33.42 12.36
C TYR A 522 -14.71 -34.90 12.25
N ASN A 523 -14.09 -35.78 13.05
CA ASN A 523 -14.34 -37.23 13.07
C ASN A 523 -14.28 -37.87 11.67
N ASN A 524 -13.32 -37.43 10.86
CA ASN A 524 -13.13 -37.84 9.46
C ASN A 524 -14.39 -37.66 8.58
N ASP A 525 -15.26 -36.71 8.94
CA ASP A 525 -16.49 -36.36 8.23
C ASP A 525 -16.38 -34.93 7.66
N ILE A 526 -16.25 -34.83 6.34
CA ILE A 526 -16.07 -33.57 5.62
C ILE A 526 -17.29 -32.65 5.68
N GLU A 527 -18.48 -33.18 5.97
CA GLU A 527 -19.72 -32.39 6.06
C GLU A 527 -19.76 -31.54 7.33
N LYS A 528 -18.94 -31.87 8.32
CA LYS A 528 -18.89 -31.16 9.61
C LYS A 528 -17.94 -29.96 9.62
N ILE A 529 -17.15 -29.77 8.56
CA ILE A 529 -16.14 -28.71 8.49
C ILE A 529 -16.83 -27.34 8.60
N ASP A 530 -16.43 -26.53 9.58
CA ASP A 530 -16.95 -25.16 9.74
C ASP A 530 -16.69 -24.31 8.51
N ALA A 531 -17.63 -23.41 8.17
CA ALA A 531 -17.51 -22.51 7.02
C ALA A 531 -16.20 -21.71 7.07
N LEU A 532 -15.89 -21.09 8.20
CA LEU A 532 -14.65 -20.33 8.40
C LEU A 532 -13.40 -21.21 8.20
N VAL A 533 -13.40 -22.43 8.74
CA VAL A 533 -12.25 -23.35 8.65
C VAL A 533 -12.03 -23.77 7.20
N GLY A 534 -13.09 -24.17 6.49
CA GLY A 534 -12.97 -24.57 5.09
C GLY A 534 -12.48 -23.44 4.20
N GLN A 535 -13.02 -22.22 4.37
CA GLN A 535 -12.58 -21.03 3.63
C GLN A 535 -11.09 -20.70 3.86
N LEU A 536 -10.61 -20.77 5.10
CA LEU A 536 -9.20 -20.55 5.41
C LEU A 536 -8.30 -21.72 4.96
N ALA A 537 -8.87 -22.91 4.76
CA ALA A 537 -8.16 -24.07 4.24
C ALA A 537 -7.99 -24.04 2.71
N GLU A 538 -8.78 -23.25 1.97
CA GLU A 538 -8.66 -23.08 0.52
C GLU A 538 -7.38 -22.31 0.14
N THR A 539 -6.20 -22.93 0.20
CA THR A 539 -4.91 -22.27 -0.11
C THR A 539 -4.46 -22.40 -1.56
N VAL A 540 -5.09 -23.28 -2.35
CA VAL A 540 -4.88 -23.35 -3.80
C VAL A 540 -5.74 -22.30 -4.47
N ARG A 541 -5.12 -21.25 -5.00
CA ARG A 541 -5.79 -20.05 -5.53
C ARG A 541 -5.14 -19.60 -6.84
N PRO A 542 -5.86 -18.88 -7.72
CA PRO A 542 -5.23 -18.10 -8.78
C PRO A 542 -4.18 -17.15 -8.22
N GLU A 543 -3.12 -16.90 -9.01
CA GLU A 543 -2.09 -15.94 -8.64
C GLU A 543 -2.71 -14.57 -8.29
N GLY A 544 -2.26 -14.00 -7.17
CA GLY A 544 -2.70 -12.69 -6.65
C GLY A 544 -3.86 -12.71 -5.64
N PHE A 545 -4.55 -13.85 -5.45
CA PHE A 545 -5.70 -13.94 -4.54
C PHE A 545 -5.31 -14.15 -3.07
N ALA A 546 -5.84 -13.31 -2.18
CA ALA A 546 -5.63 -13.43 -0.74
C ALA A 546 -6.65 -14.33 -0.01
N PHE A 547 -7.76 -14.73 -0.65
CA PHE A 547 -8.78 -15.64 -0.10
C PHE A 547 -9.26 -16.64 -1.16
N GLY A 548 -9.96 -17.69 -0.72
CA GLY A 548 -10.38 -18.81 -1.57
C GLY A 548 -11.66 -18.58 -2.40
N GLU A 549 -12.02 -19.59 -3.20
CA GLU A 549 -13.13 -19.57 -4.16
C GLU A 549 -14.48 -19.35 -3.47
N THR A 550 -14.70 -19.96 -2.30
CA THR A 550 -15.99 -19.90 -1.61
C THR A 550 -16.33 -18.46 -1.21
N ALA A 551 -15.37 -17.74 -0.61
CA ALA A 551 -15.54 -16.33 -0.27
C ALA A 551 -15.69 -15.47 -1.54
N PHE A 552 -14.93 -15.78 -2.59
CA PHE A 552 -14.97 -15.04 -3.84
C PHE A 552 -16.34 -15.07 -4.52
N GLN A 553 -17.04 -16.21 -4.54
CA GLN A 553 -18.40 -16.30 -5.12
C GLN A 553 -19.40 -15.37 -4.42
N ILE A 554 -19.33 -15.25 -3.07
CA ILE A 554 -20.14 -14.26 -2.35
C ILE A 554 -19.74 -12.83 -2.70
N PHE A 555 -18.45 -12.55 -2.93
CA PHE A 555 -18.02 -11.23 -3.38
C PHE A 555 -18.48 -10.87 -4.79
N ILE A 556 -18.50 -11.83 -5.73
CA ILE A 556 -19.01 -11.61 -7.09
C ILE A 556 -20.42 -11.01 -7.04
N VAL A 557 -21.31 -11.60 -6.23
CA VAL A 557 -22.68 -11.09 -6.10
C VAL A 557 -22.73 -9.83 -5.24
N SER A 558 -22.19 -9.84 -4.03
CA SER A 558 -22.41 -8.76 -3.07
C SER A 558 -21.67 -7.47 -3.43
N ALA A 559 -20.47 -7.54 -4.02
CA ALA A 559 -19.74 -6.34 -4.43
C ALA A 559 -20.44 -5.61 -5.58
N SER A 560 -20.89 -6.34 -6.60
CA SER A 560 -21.69 -5.75 -7.68
C SER A 560 -23.04 -5.23 -7.15
N ARG A 561 -23.71 -5.99 -6.27
CA ARG A 561 -25.03 -5.66 -5.73
C ARG A 561 -25.06 -4.35 -4.93
N ARG A 562 -24.02 -4.06 -4.14
CA ARG A 562 -23.87 -2.80 -3.39
C ARG A 562 -23.87 -1.56 -4.30
N LEU A 563 -23.40 -1.68 -5.54
CA LEU A 563 -23.39 -0.58 -6.51
C LEU A 563 -24.68 -0.56 -7.34
N MET A 564 -25.09 -1.70 -7.90
CA MET A 564 -26.25 -1.72 -8.82
C MET A 564 -27.58 -1.44 -8.14
N ALA A 565 -27.74 -1.79 -6.85
CA ALA A 565 -29.01 -1.62 -6.16
C ALA A 565 -29.20 -0.21 -5.59
N ASP A 566 -28.14 0.61 -5.55
CA ASP A 566 -28.17 1.93 -4.94
C ASP A 566 -28.38 3.01 -6.02
N ARG A 567 -29.41 3.84 -5.85
CA ARG A 567 -29.70 4.93 -6.80
C ARG A 567 -28.57 5.94 -6.91
N PHE A 568 -27.83 6.18 -5.82
CA PHE A 568 -26.77 7.19 -5.77
C PHE A 568 -25.48 6.71 -6.46
N PHE A 569 -25.38 5.42 -6.78
CA PHE A 569 -24.37 4.90 -7.71
C PHE A 569 -24.91 4.68 -9.12
N THR A 570 -26.22 4.80 -9.34
CA THR A 570 -26.86 4.55 -10.64
C THR A 570 -27.53 5.82 -11.14
N LYS A 571 -28.86 5.90 -11.10
CA LYS A 571 -29.65 6.98 -11.73
C LYS A 571 -29.30 8.38 -11.22
N ASP A 572 -28.87 8.48 -9.95
CA ASP A 572 -28.57 9.74 -9.26
C ASP A 572 -27.06 10.00 -9.14
N TYR A 573 -26.22 9.15 -9.76
CA TYR A 573 -24.79 9.42 -9.90
C TYR A 573 -24.56 10.43 -11.05
N THR A 574 -25.01 11.66 -10.82
CA THR A 574 -25.00 12.73 -11.83
C THR A 574 -24.45 14.02 -11.24
N ALA A 575 -23.95 14.90 -12.11
CA ALA A 575 -23.50 16.23 -11.71
C ALA A 575 -24.62 17.12 -11.14
N GLU A 576 -25.89 16.81 -11.38
CA GLU A 576 -27.01 17.54 -10.75
C GLU A 576 -27.14 17.21 -9.27
N VAL A 577 -26.97 15.94 -8.90
CA VAL A 577 -27.08 15.46 -7.52
C VAL A 577 -25.77 15.65 -6.76
N TYR A 578 -24.63 15.33 -7.38
CA TYR A 578 -23.30 15.37 -6.78
C TYR A 578 -22.56 16.71 -6.94
N THR A 579 -23.06 17.60 -7.80
CA THR A 579 -22.31 18.73 -8.40
C THR A 579 -21.24 18.29 -9.42
N PRO A 580 -20.88 19.14 -10.41
CA PRO A 580 -19.75 18.88 -11.31
C PRO A 580 -18.43 18.67 -10.55
N GLU A 581 -18.16 19.49 -9.53
CA GLU A 581 -16.96 19.37 -8.69
C GLU A 581 -16.96 18.09 -7.88
N GLY A 582 -18.13 17.60 -7.44
CA GLY A 582 -18.24 16.35 -6.72
C GLY A 582 -17.95 15.13 -7.59
N ILE A 583 -18.51 15.08 -8.80
CA ILE A 583 -18.19 14.02 -9.77
C ILE A 583 -16.69 14.06 -10.12
N ASP A 584 -16.15 15.25 -10.41
CA ASP A 584 -14.71 15.42 -10.68
C ASP A 584 -13.83 14.93 -9.52
N TRP A 585 -14.22 15.25 -8.28
CA TRP A 585 -13.51 14.81 -7.08
C TRP A 585 -13.51 13.30 -6.95
N VAL A 586 -14.66 12.63 -7.14
CA VAL A 586 -14.74 11.17 -7.08
C VAL A 586 -13.91 10.55 -8.20
N GLU A 587 -14.07 10.99 -9.45
CA GLU A 587 -13.46 10.34 -10.61
C GLU A 587 -11.94 10.55 -10.71
N HIS A 588 -11.39 11.65 -10.18
CA HIS A 588 -9.96 11.97 -10.29
C HIS A 588 -9.17 11.89 -8.97
N THR A 589 -9.78 11.42 -7.88
CA THR A 589 -9.07 11.17 -6.62
C THR A 589 -8.83 9.67 -6.42
N THR A 590 -7.60 9.32 -6.03
CA THR A 590 -7.20 7.97 -5.55
C THR A 590 -6.92 7.99 -4.05
N MET A 591 -6.79 6.81 -3.41
CA MET A 591 -6.35 6.73 -2.02
C MET A 591 -4.96 7.36 -1.81
N VAL A 592 -4.07 7.26 -2.81
CA VAL A 592 -2.75 7.92 -2.77
C VAL A 592 -2.90 9.44 -2.72
N ASP A 593 -3.84 10.01 -3.47
CA ASP A 593 -4.12 11.45 -3.46
C ASP A 593 -4.70 11.91 -2.11
N VAL A 594 -5.63 11.12 -1.53
CA VAL A 594 -6.16 11.39 -0.18
C VAL A 594 -5.02 11.38 0.85
N LEU A 595 -4.16 10.36 0.82
CA LEU A 595 -2.99 10.28 1.72
C LEU A 595 -2.05 11.47 1.54
N ARG A 596 -1.70 11.84 0.30
CA ARG A 596 -0.82 12.99 0.02
C ARG A 596 -1.42 14.32 0.48
N ARG A 597 -2.73 14.51 0.28
CA ARG A 597 -3.44 15.74 0.65
C ARG A 597 -3.39 16.01 2.15
N HIS A 598 -3.56 14.95 2.96
CA HIS A 598 -3.65 15.07 4.41
C HIS A 598 -2.36 14.70 5.15
N ASN A 599 -1.37 14.11 4.46
CA ASN A 599 -0.07 13.74 5.02
C ASN A 599 1.06 14.12 4.03
N PRO A 600 1.29 15.42 3.77
CA PRO A 600 2.27 15.88 2.78
C PRO A 600 3.71 15.40 3.07
N GLN A 601 4.02 15.01 4.31
CA GLN A 601 5.31 14.42 4.69
C GLN A 601 5.58 13.08 3.99
N LEU A 602 4.53 12.40 3.51
CA LEU A 602 4.63 11.16 2.74
C LEU A 602 4.96 11.38 1.25
N HIS A 603 5.04 12.63 0.78
CA HIS A 603 5.20 12.95 -0.64
C HIS A 603 6.27 12.11 -1.32
N SER A 604 7.48 12.07 -0.77
CA SER A 604 8.57 11.24 -1.31
C SER A 604 8.26 9.75 -1.20
N SER A 605 7.82 9.25 -0.05
CA SER A 605 7.55 7.82 0.15
C SER A 605 6.43 7.24 -0.72
N LEU A 606 5.55 8.11 -1.25
CA LEU A 606 4.46 7.76 -2.16
C LEU A 606 4.81 7.96 -3.64
N VAL A 607 6.02 8.37 -3.97
CA VAL A 607 6.47 8.47 -5.38
C VAL A 607 6.35 7.10 -6.07
N GLY A 608 5.72 7.08 -7.24
CA GLY A 608 5.49 5.86 -8.04
C GLY A 608 4.61 4.80 -7.36
N VAL A 609 3.91 5.15 -6.28
CA VAL A 609 2.88 4.29 -5.69
C VAL A 609 1.57 4.55 -6.43
N ASP A 610 1.13 3.59 -7.22
CA ASP A 610 -0.10 3.70 -8.03
C ASP A 610 -1.34 3.19 -7.29
N ASN A 611 -1.16 2.39 -6.24
CA ASN A 611 -2.24 1.85 -5.42
C ASN A 611 -1.79 1.81 -3.96
N ALA A 612 -2.50 2.53 -3.09
CA ALA A 612 -2.10 2.71 -1.69
C ALA A 612 -2.13 1.42 -0.86
N PHE A 613 -2.82 0.36 -1.32
CA PHE A 613 -2.95 -0.92 -0.61
C PHE A 613 -1.94 -1.97 -1.05
N LYS A 614 -1.22 -1.74 -2.16
CA LYS A 614 -0.08 -2.57 -2.56
C LYS A 614 1.16 -2.20 -1.73
N PRO A 615 2.13 -3.10 -1.51
CA PRO A 615 3.34 -2.81 -0.74
C PRO A 615 4.10 -1.60 -1.30
N TRP A 616 4.41 -0.62 -0.45
CA TRP A 616 5.15 0.57 -0.87
C TRP A 616 6.64 0.23 -1.00
N GLY A 617 7.27 0.63 -2.10
CA GLY A 617 8.65 0.28 -2.44
C GLY A 617 9.51 1.47 -2.88
N LEU A 618 10.75 1.18 -3.28
CA LEU A 618 11.59 2.12 -4.01
C LEU A 618 11.10 2.20 -5.46
N ASN A 619 10.64 3.37 -5.87
CA ASN A 619 10.22 3.64 -7.25
C ASN A 619 10.98 4.82 -7.83
N ILE A 620 11.38 4.69 -9.09
CA ILE A 620 11.97 5.75 -9.91
C ILE A 620 11.06 5.92 -11.14
N PRO A 621 10.15 6.91 -11.13
CA PRO A 621 9.27 7.15 -12.26
C PRO A 621 10.03 7.42 -13.56
N ALA A 622 9.44 7.10 -14.71
CA ALA A 622 10.09 7.26 -16.01
C ALA A 622 10.46 8.72 -16.32
N ASP A 623 9.70 9.68 -15.77
CA ASP A 623 9.92 11.12 -15.91
C ASP A 623 10.86 11.71 -14.85
N TYR A 624 11.42 10.89 -13.94
CA TYR A 624 12.28 11.32 -12.83
C TYR A 624 13.38 12.29 -13.25
N GLU A 625 14.04 12.06 -14.39
CA GLU A 625 15.14 12.91 -14.86
C GLU A 625 14.69 14.33 -15.25
N SER A 626 13.40 14.56 -15.45
CA SER A 626 12.82 15.88 -15.75
C SER A 626 12.45 16.68 -14.48
N TRP A 627 12.60 16.11 -13.29
CA TRP A 627 12.14 16.74 -12.05
C TRP A 627 13.04 17.89 -11.57
N PRO A 628 12.54 18.74 -10.67
CA PRO A 628 13.36 19.67 -9.90
C PRO A 628 14.43 18.95 -9.06
N ALA A 629 15.60 19.57 -8.92
CA ALA A 629 16.76 19.07 -8.19
C ALA A 629 16.44 18.70 -6.73
N ALA A 630 15.63 19.52 -6.06
CA ALA A 630 15.15 19.25 -4.71
C ALA A 630 14.37 17.93 -4.62
N ASN A 631 13.46 17.71 -5.57
CA ASN A 631 12.61 16.51 -5.61
C ASN A 631 13.43 15.27 -5.96
N LYS A 632 14.41 15.40 -6.85
CA LYS A 632 15.37 14.33 -7.15
C LYS A 632 16.17 13.90 -5.93
N GLN A 633 16.79 14.86 -5.24
CA GLN A 633 17.53 14.59 -4.01
C GLN A 633 16.62 13.93 -2.95
N ALA A 634 15.42 14.50 -2.73
CA ALA A 634 14.49 13.97 -1.75
C ALA A 634 14.05 12.54 -2.09
N ASN A 635 13.76 12.22 -3.35
CA ASN A 635 13.37 10.88 -3.77
C ASN A 635 14.51 9.86 -3.58
N LEU A 636 15.71 10.14 -4.10
CA LEU A 636 16.84 9.22 -3.96
C LEU A 636 17.27 9.05 -2.50
N TRP A 637 17.11 10.09 -1.67
CA TRP A 637 17.38 10.02 -0.25
C TRP A 637 16.33 9.20 0.51
N VAL A 638 15.04 9.55 0.40
CA VAL A 638 13.95 8.95 1.18
C VAL A 638 13.57 7.57 0.66
N ASN A 639 13.35 7.40 -0.65
CA ASN A 639 12.96 6.10 -1.21
C ASN A 639 14.14 5.17 -1.46
N GLY A 640 15.33 5.71 -1.69
CA GLY A 640 16.53 4.93 -1.94
C GLY A 640 17.36 4.72 -0.67
N ALA A 641 18.10 5.75 -0.28
CA ALA A 641 19.17 5.63 0.70
C ALA A 641 18.66 5.31 2.12
N LEU A 642 17.66 6.02 2.64
CA LEU A 642 17.08 5.75 3.96
C LEU A 642 16.35 4.39 3.99
N ARG A 643 15.69 4.04 2.89
CA ARG A 643 14.87 2.81 2.83
C ARG A 643 15.75 1.57 2.86
N THR A 644 16.96 1.68 2.33
CA THR A 644 17.95 0.60 2.34
C THR A 644 19.05 0.83 3.36
N GLN A 645 18.77 1.64 4.40
CA GLN A 645 19.74 2.00 5.42
C GLN A 645 20.17 0.77 6.23
N ILE A 646 21.48 0.62 6.36
CA ILE A 646 22.12 -0.44 7.12
C ILE A 646 22.45 0.09 8.52
N PRO A 647 22.06 -0.61 9.61
CA PRO A 647 22.45 -0.26 10.96
C PRO A 647 23.97 -0.20 11.15
N ALA A 648 24.44 0.69 12.02
CA ALA A 648 25.89 0.90 12.24
C ALA A 648 26.61 -0.34 12.81
N ASP A 649 25.89 -1.21 13.52
CA ASP A 649 26.37 -2.48 14.05
C ASP A 649 26.28 -3.64 13.05
N GLN A 650 25.69 -3.41 11.86
CA GLN A 650 25.45 -4.42 10.82
C GLN A 650 26.13 -4.05 9.49
N LEU A 651 27.13 -3.17 9.51
CA LEU A 651 27.82 -2.75 8.30
C LEU A 651 28.42 -3.96 7.55
N PRO A 652 28.15 -4.11 6.24
CA PRO A 652 28.72 -5.21 5.47
C PRO A 652 30.24 -5.06 5.43
N ALA A 653 30.96 -6.18 5.45
CA ALA A 653 32.42 -6.17 5.34
C ALA A 653 32.88 -5.44 4.07
N LEU A 654 33.99 -4.71 4.16
CA LEU A 654 34.64 -4.13 2.99
C LEU A 654 35.08 -5.25 2.04
N LYS A 655 35.01 -5.00 0.73
CA LYS A 655 35.28 -6.00 -0.31
C LYS A 655 36.62 -5.75 -1.00
N LYS A 656 37.31 -6.82 -1.34
CA LYS A 656 38.44 -6.78 -2.29
C LYS A 656 37.96 -6.36 -3.67
N THR A 657 38.85 -5.77 -4.46
CA THR A 657 38.58 -5.37 -5.85
C THR A 657 38.15 -6.59 -6.68
N ASP A 658 37.03 -6.46 -7.41
CA ASP A 658 36.60 -7.42 -8.43
C ASP A 658 37.19 -7.03 -9.79
N ALA A 659 38.39 -7.55 -10.08
CA ALA A 659 39.12 -7.23 -11.30
C ALA A 659 38.39 -7.67 -12.59
N LEU A 660 37.63 -8.79 -12.55
CA LEU A 660 36.86 -9.27 -13.70
C LEU A 660 35.64 -8.39 -13.95
N GLY A 661 34.94 -7.98 -12.89
CA GLY A 661 33.87 -6.99 -12.99
C GLY A 661 34.35 -5.64 -13.54
N LEU A 662 35.58 -5.25 -13.22
CA LEU A 662 36.21 -4.02 -13.73
C LEU A 662 36.50 -4.08 -15.23
N LEU A 663 36.87 -5.25 -15.78
CA LEU A 663 37.12 -5.43 -17.22
C LEU A 663 35.84 -5.58 -18.06
N GLY A 664 34.67 -5.72 -17.42
CA GLY A 664 33.36 -5.85 -18.08
C GLY A 664 32.74 -4.53 -18.56
N SER A 665 31.44 -4.54 -18.87
CA SER A 665 30.69 -3.37 -19.36
C SER A 665 30.58 -2.21 -18.36
N ILE A 666 30.91 -2.43 -17.08
CA ILE A 666 30.73 -1.45 -16.00
C ILE A 666 31.55 -0.16 -16.23
N LEU A 667 32.79 -0.25 -16.73
CA LEU A 667 33.61 0.93 -17.05
C LEU A 667 33.02 1.73 -18.21
N TRP A 668 32.46 1.04 -19.21
CA TRP A 668 31.80 1.68 -20.33
C TRP A 668 30.51 2.38 -19.90
N ASN A 669 29.71 1.74 -19.05
CA ASN A 669 28.50 2.34 -18.48
C ASN A 669 28.85 3.62 -17.71
N LYS A 670 29.92 3.61 -16.91
CA LYS A 670 30.41 4.76 -16.11
C LYS A 670 30.69 6.04 -16.90
N VAL A 671 30.98 5.93 -18.19
CA VAL A 671 31.31 7.08 -19.05
C VAL A 671 30.21 7.37 -20.09
N LYS A 672 29.42 6.37 -20.48
CA LYS A 672 28.34 6.51 -21.48
C LYS A 672 26.98 6.83 -20.88
N THR A 673 26.61 6.18 -19.77
CA THR A 673 25.27 6.30 -19.19
C THR A 673 25.08 7.69 -18.57
N ARG A 674 24.05 8.42 -19.01
CA ARG A 674 23.60 9.68 -18.40
C ARG A 674 22.29 9.46 -17.65
N SER A 675 22.41 9.08 -16.38
CA SER A 675 21.29 9.00 -15.43
C SER A 675 21.79 9.19 -14.00
N ASP A 676 20.91 9.59 -13.10
CA ASP A 676 21.19 9.64 -11.67
C ASP A 676 21.11 8.30 -10.95
N VAL A 677 20.38 7.34 -11.54
CA VAL A 677 20.11 6.02 -10.97
C VAL A 677 20.81 4.97 -11.81
N ALA A 678 21.37 3.96 -11.15
CA ALA A 678 22.02 2.86 -11.82
C ALA A 678 20.98 1.87 -12.35
N GLU A 679 21.34 1.14 -13.40
CA GLU A 679 20.51 0.04 -13.90
C GLU A 679 20.32 -1.04 -12.82
N ALA A 680 19.19 -1.75 -12.87
CA ALA A 680 18.89 -2.82 -11.92
C ALA A 680 20.00 -3.88 -11.94
N GLY A 681 20.45 -4.31 -10.75
CA GLY A 681 21.53 -5.28 -10.59
C GLY A 681 22.94 -4.71 -10.76
N TYR A 682 23.10 -3.40 -10.94
CA TYR A 682 24.42 -2.75 -10.98
C TYR A 682 25.22 -3.01 -9.69
N LYS A 683 26.43 -3.56 -9.83
CA LYS A 683 27.35 -3.80 -8.71
C LYS A 683 28.65 -3.04 -8.94
N LYS A 684 29.12 -2.35 -7.91
CA LYS A 684 30.40 -1.61 -7.97
C LYS A 684 31.56 -2.59 -7.69
N PRO A 685 32.49 -2.79 -8.64
CA PRO A 685 33.62 -3.72 -8.47
C PRO A 685 34.73 -3.16 -7.57
N ILE A 686 34.75 -1.84 -7.39
CA ILE A 686 35.56 -1.07 -6.44
C ILE A 686 34.66 -0.05 -5.75
N HIS A 687 35.07 0.46 -4.59
CA HIS A 687 34.25 1.36 -3.80
C HIS A 687 32.90 0.74 -3.44
N ALA A 688 32.87 -0.58 -3.23
CA ALA A 688 31.64 -1.36 -3.11
C ALA A 688 30.78 -0.93 -1.91
N HIS A 689 31.42 -0.58 -0.79
CA HIS A 689 30.74 -0.22 0.45
C HIS A 689 31.24 1.14 0.96
N GLY A 690 30.32 2.07 1.22
CA GLY A 690 30.62 3.40 1.70
C GLY A 690 29.51 3.98 2.57
N VAL A 691 29.54 5.30 2.73
CA VAL A 691 28.47 6.08 3.38
C VAL A 691 28.05 7.24 2.49
N MET A 692 26.82 7.71 2.65
CA MET A 692 26.23 8.78 1.87
C MET A 692 25.52 9.81 2.74
N ALA A 693 25.59 11.09 2.36
CA ALA A 693 24.85 12.18 2.99
C ALA A 693 24.30 13.14 1.93
N LYS A 694 23.24 13.88 2.30
CA LYS A 694 22.86 15.09 1.58
C LYS A 694 23.88 16.18 1.86
N VAL A 695 24.20 16.96 0.84
CA VAL A 695 25.15 18.09 0.92
C VAL A 695 24.65 19.28 0.13
N LYS A 696 25.16 20.45 0.51
CA LYS A 696 25.15 21.67 -0.31
C LYS A 696 26.56 22.19 -0.53
N PHE A 697 26.77 22.83 -1.66
CA PHE A 697 27.99 23.55 -2.00
C PHE A 697 27.75 25.05 -1.88
N VAL A 698 28.43 25.68 -0.93
CA VAL A 698 28.33 27.11 -0.63
C VAL A 698 29.49 27.84 -1.32
N PRO A 699 29.25 28.60 -2.41
CA PRO A 699 30.31 29.23 -3.19
C PRO A 699 30.88 30.46 -2.47
N THR A 700 32.13 30.81 -2.78
CA THR A 700 32.68 32.13 -2.43
C THR A 700 32.20 33.20 -3.42
N GLY A 701 32.00 34.43 -2.95
CA GLY A 701 31.52 35.54 -3.80
C GLY A 701 32.42 35.87 -4.99
N ASN A 702 33.72 35.61 -4.88
CA ASN A 702 34.73 35.91 -5.91
C ASN A 702 35.10 34.71 -6.81
N ASN A 703 34.28 33.66 -6.85
CA ASN A 703 34.56 32.47 -7.68
C ASN A 703 34.50 32.80 -9.19
N ALA A 704 35.57 32.53 -9.95
CA ALA A 704 35.64 32.79 -11.40
C ALA A 704 34.98 31.69 -12.28
N TYR A 705 34.70 30.52 -11.72
CA TYR A 705 34.10 29.39 -12.45
C TYR A 705 32.57 29.51 -12.54
N THR A 706 31.98 28.88 -13.56
CA THR A 706 30.55 29.03 -13.87
C THR A 706 29.74 27.77 -13.56
N GLY A 707 28.43 27.82 -13.82
CA GLY A 707 27.55 26.66 -13.67
C GLY A 707 27.34 26.28 -12.22
N LEU A 708 27.40 24.99 -11.90
CA LEU A 708 27.17 24.47 -10.55
C LEU A 708 28.27 24.88 -9.56
N PHE A 709 29.39 25.44 -10.03
CA PHE A 709 30.37 26.11 -9.17
C PHE A 709 29.87 27.44 -8.59
N LYS A 710 28.76 27.99 -9.09
CA LYS A 710 28.12 29.19 -8.53
C LYS A 710 27.11 28.89 -7.43
N GLY A 711 27.01 27.63 -7.00
CA GLY A 711 26.13 27.19 -5.91
C GLY A 711 25.32 25.96 -6.31
N SER A 712 25.11 25.08 -5.33
CA SER A 712 24.27 23.90 -5.46
C SER A 712 23.73 23.53 -4.08
N ASP A 713 22.44 23.76 -3.86
CA ASP A 713 21.78 23.51 -2.57
C ASP A 713 21.41 22.03 -2.39
N TYR A 714 21.21 21.32 -3.51
CA TYR A 714 20.79 19.93 -3.54
C TYR A 714 21.86 19.02 -4.15
N GLY A 715 22.55 18.24 -3.31
CA GLY A 715 23.47 17.19 -3.75
C GLY A 715 23.53 15.96 -2.85
N LEU A 716 24.11 14.88 -3.36
CA LEU A 716 24.48 13.69 -2.57
C LEU A 716 26.00 13.53 -2.60
N LEU A 717 26.60 13.36 -1.42
CA LEU A 717 28.01 13.04 -1.26
C LEU A 717 28.16 11.60 -0.78
N ARG A 718 28.96 10.81 -1.50
CA ARG A 718 29.33 9.46 -1.12
C ARG A 718 30.82 9.40 -0.81
N LEU A 719 31.15 8.87 0.37
CA LEU A 719 32.52 8.64 0.83
C LEU A 719 32.76 7.13 0.93
N SER A 720 33.86 6.65 0.36
CA SER A 720 34.16 5.22 0.27
C SER A 720 35.65 4.96 0.11
N VAL A 721 36.07 3.73 0.38
CA VAL A 721 37.44 3.26 0.07
C VAL A 721 37.44 2.36 -1.15
N THR A 722 38.52 2.34 -1.94
CA THR A 722 38.59 1.57 -3.19
C THR A 722 38.38 0.06 -2.98
N GLU A 723 39.02 -0.51 -1.97
CA GLU A 723 38.90 -1.92 -1.57
C GLU A 723 39.12 -2.10 -0.06
N ASP A 724 39.03 -3.33 0.44
CA ASP A 724 39.33 -3.69 1.82
C ASP A 724 40.80 -3.33 2.20
N PRO A 725 41.01 -2.41 3.17
CA PRO A 725 42.34 -2.02 3.64
C PRO A 725 43.16 -3.16 4.26
N LYS A 726 42.55 -4.33 4.57
CA LYS A 726 43.31 -5.51 4.98
C LYS A 726 44.09 -6.14 3.81
N GLY A 727 43.69 -5.87 2.57
CA GLY A 727 44.32 -6.42 1.36
C GLY A 727 45.32 -5.47 0.69
N LYS A 728 45.19 -4.15 0.89
CA LYS A 728 46.00 -3.07 0.30
C LYS A 728 45.95 -1.80 1.16
N ASP A 729 46.66 -0.76 0.75
CA ASP A 729 46.66 0.56 1.39
C ASP A 729 45.26 1.19 1.50
N PHE A 730 45.08 2.04 2.52
CA PHE A 730 43.83 2.79 2.72
C PHE A 730 43.66 3.85 1.62
N MET A 731 42.70 3.65 0.72
CA MET A 731 42.48 4.50 -0.47
C MET A 731 41.14 5.23 -0.41
N PRO A 732 41.06 6.41 0.24
CA PRO A 732 39.81 7.13 0.36
C PRO A 732 39.43 7.85 -0.94
N GLY A 733 38.14 7.85 -1.24
CA GLY A 733 37.56 8.54 -2.39
C GLY A 733 36.20 9.15 -2.10
N LEU A 734 35.92 10.26 -2.76
CA LEU A 734 34.61 10.89 -2.75
C LEU A 734 33.95 10.89 -4.13
N ALA A 735 32.62 10.80 -4.12
CA ALA A 735 31.78 11.08 -5.27
C ALA A 735 30.66 12.04 -4.85
N TRP A 736 30.60 13.20 -5.50
CA TRP A 736 29.57 14.20 -5.32
C TRP A 736 28.66 14.26 -6.53
N LYS A 737 27.35 14.14 -6.33
CA LYS A 737 26.31 14.41 -7.31
C LYS A 737 25.66 15.74 -6.96
N ALA A 738 25.64 16.68 -7.90
CA ALA A 738 24.93 17.95 -7.78
C ALA A 738 23.69 17.90 -8.68
N PHE A 739 22.49 17.89 -8.07
CA PHE A 739 21.25 17.74 -8.82
C PHE A 739 20.93 18.96 -9.67
N VAL A 740 20.33 18.70 -10.84
CA VAL A 740 19.96 19.70 -11.83
C VAL A 740 18.48 19.54 -12.22
N ASP A 741 17.77 20.66 -12.29
CA ASP A 741 16.37 20.70 -12.73
C ASP A 741 16.24 20.24 -14.19
N GLY A 742 15.23 19.42 -14.47
CA GLY A 742 14.80 19.13 -15.85
C GLY A 742 15.72 18.23 -16.66
N LYS A 743 16.84 17.76 -16.12
CA LYS A 743 17.80 16.89 -16.83
C LYS A 743 18.71 16.07 -15.91
N PRO A 744 19.40 15.03 -16.40
CA PRO A 744 20.35 14.26 -15.60
C PRO A 744 21.38 15.12 -14.88
N SER A 745 21.77 14.71 -13.67
CA SER A 745 22.62 15.50 -12.78
C SER A 745 24.11 15.34 -13.07
N GLU A 746 24.90 16.33 -12.65
CA GLU A 746 26.34 16.34 -12.86
C GLU A 746 27.10 15.82 -11.63
N ASN A 747 28.28 15.23 -11.87
CA ASN A 747 29.01 14.50 -10.84
C ASN A 747 30.49 14.88 -10.80
N VAL A 748 31.09 14.76 -9.62
CA VAL A 748 32.52 14.89 -9.37
C VAL A 748 32.97 13.65 -8.62
N SER A 749 33.98 12.96 -9.14
CA SER A 749 34.68 11.92 -8.37
C SER A 749 36.10 12.39 -8.10
N ALA A 750 36.60 12.13 -6.90
CA ALA A 750 37.93 12.54 -6.49
C ALA A 750 38.57 11.51 -5.55
N LEU A 751 39.90 11.43 -5.61
CA LEU A 751 40.74 10.50 -4.85
C LEU A 751 41.92 11.27 -4.25
N TYR A 752 42.55 10.71 -3.23
CA TYR A 752 43.85 11.22 -2.75
C TYR A 752 44.97 10.87 -3.75
N THR A 753 45.29 9.58 -3.87
CA THR A 753 46.26 9.03 -4.83
C THR A 753 45.81 7.62 -5.25
N LEU A 754 46.46 7.04 -6.26
CA LEU A 754 46.23 5.63 -6.64
C LEU A 754 46.91 4.66 -5.66
N SER A 755 47.91 5.11 -4.89
CA SER A 755 48.53 4.31 -3.82
C SER A 755 47.76 4.40 -2.50
N GLY A 756 46.88 5.37 -2.33
CA GLY A 756 46.25 5.65 -1.03
C GLY A 756 47.20 6.33 -0.04
N GLN A 757 46.92 6.15 1.25
CA GLN A 757 47.62 6.82 2.36
C GLN A 757 48.20 5.81 3.37
N GLY A 758 48.57 4.61 2.90
CA GLY A 758 49.22 3.57 3.70
C GLY A 758 48.38 3.15 4.90
N SER A 759 49.02 3.12 6.07
CA SER A 759 48.41 2.70 7.35
C SER A 759 47.58 3.80 8.04
N ASN A 760 47.49 5.01 7.48
CA ASN A 760 46.68 6.07 8.05
C ASN A 760 45.20 5.86 7.69
N HIS A 761 44.38 5.48 8.66
CA HIS A 761 42.95 5.20 8.44
C HIS A 761 42.02 6.41 8.68
N ASN A 762 42.58 7.59 8.94
CA ASN A 762 41.77 8.81 9.02
C ASN A 762 41.33 9.24 7.62
N PHE A 763 40.04 9.10 7.32
CA PHE A 763 39.47 9.42 6.01
C PHE A 763 39.71 10.86 5.54
N PHE A 764 39.86 11.79 6.48
CA PHE A 764 40.07 13.22 6.24
C PHE A 764 41.54 13.66 6.41
N ALA A 765 42.50 12.72 6.41
CA ALA A 765 43.92 13.05 6.59
C ALA A 765 44.49 13.94 5.47
N ASN A 766 44.05 13.71 4.23
CA ASN A 766 44.59 14.32 3.02
C ASN A 766 43.52 14.93 2.12
N GLU A 767 43.91 15.92 1.31
CA GLU A 767 43.05 16.49 0.28
C GLU A 767 42.85 15.53 -0.89
N MET A 768 41.66 15.59 -1.50
CA MET A 768 41.30 14.75 -2.65
C MET A 768 41.06 15.60 -3.88
N SER A 769 41.32 15.05 -5.06
CA SER A 769 41.18 15.75 -6.33
C SER A 769 40.67 14.82 -7.42
N GLN A 770 39.96 15.38 -8.39
CA GLN A 770 39.49 14.66 -9.59
C GLN A 770 40.61 14.34 -10.58
N TYR A 771 41.77 14.97 -10.40
CA TYR A 771 43.03 14.59 -11.02
C TYR A 771 43.97 13.99 -9.98
N VAL A 772 44.54 12.81 -10.28
CA VAL A 772 45.58 12.18 -9.47
C VAL A 772 46.89 12.12 -10.23
N LEU A 773 48.01 12.33 -9.51
CA LEU A 773 49.34 12.25 -10.11
C LEU A 773 49.65 10.78 -10.45
N PRO A 774 50.11 10.45 -11.66
CA PRO A 774 50.59 9.10 -11.98
C PRO A 774 51.81 8.73 -11.13
N GLU A 775 51.80 7.54 -10.53
CA GLU A 775 52.87 6.99 -9.70
C GLU A 775 53.44 5.72 -10.37
N ALA A 776 54.75 5.50 -10.25
CA ALA A 776 55.44 4.40 -10.96
C ALA A 776 54.91 3.01 -10.56
N ASP A 777 54.58 2.82 -9.28
CA ASP A 777 54.15 1.53 -8.72
C ASP A 777 52.69 1.18 -9.05
N ASN A 778 51.94 2.09 -9.68
CA ASN A 778 50.51 1.95 -9.94
C ASN A 778 50.12 1.73 -11.41
N MET A 779 51.11 1.44 -12.28
CA MET A 779 50.88 1.22 -13.71
C MET A 779 49.76 0.19 -13.98
N GLY A 780 49.67 -0.90 -13.21
CA GLY A 780 48.65 -1.95 -13.38
C GLY A 780 47.20 -1.45 -13.27
N SER A 781 46.92 -0.50 -12.37
CA SER A 781 45.56 0.06 -12.20
C SER A 781 45.21 1.02 -13.35
N SER A 782 46.16 1.84 -13.78
CA SER A 782 45.99 2.78 -14.89
C SER A 782 45.77 2.09 -16.24
N ILE A 783 46.35 0.90 -16.44
CA ILE A 783 46.15 0.07 -17.64
C ILE A 783 44.68 -0.34 -17.77
N ILE A 784 44.02 -0.74 -16.67
CA ILE A 784 42.61 -1.16 -16.73
C ILE A 784 41.72 0.01 -17.17
N PHE A 785 41.93 1.21 -16.63
CA PHE A 785 41.14 2.39 -16.98
C PHE A 785 41.45 2.95 -18.39
N SER A 786 42.63 2.62 -18.95
CA SER A 786 43.00 3.00 -20.31
C SER A 786 42.08 2.41 -21.39
N ALA A 787 41.33 1.35 -21.05
CA ALA A 787 40.34 0.74 -21.93
C ALA A 787 39.18 1.69 -22.30
N VAL A 788 38.93 2.74 -21.51
CA VAL A 788 37.79 3.67 -21.72
C VAL A 788 38.18 5.14 -21.86
N THR A 789 39.44 5.51 -21.59
CA THR A 789 39.95 6.89 -21.72
C THR A 789 41.45 6.93 -21.97
N LEU A 790 41.93 7.95 -22.69
CA LEU A 790 43.35 8.21 -22.94
C LEU A 790 44.04 8.87 -21.73
N LYS A 791 43.27 9.42 -20.76
CA LYS A 791 43.80 10.04 -19.54
C LYS A 791 43.19 9.40 -18.29
N PRO A 792 43.63 8.20 -17.89
CA PRO A 792 43.00 7.42 -16.81
C PRO A 792 43.07 8.07 -15.43
N THR A 793 43.92 9.09 -15.23
CA THR A 793 44.05 9.82 -13.97
C THR A 793 43.37 11.19 -13.97
N LEU A 794 42.61 11.54 -15.01
CA LEU A 794 41.95 12.83 -15.14
C LEU A 794 40.45 12.67 -15.40
N LEU A 795 39.63 13.27 -14.54
CA LEU A 795 38.22 13.53 -14.79
C LEU A 795 38.00 15.01 -15.08
N LEU A 796 37.23 15.32 -16.14
CA LEU A 796 36.89 16.69 -16.50
C LEU A 796 35.74 17.24 -15.65
N MET A 797 35.67 18.57 -15.63
CA MET A 797 34.66 19.35 -14.90
C MET A 797 33.82 20.25 -15.84
N ASN A 798 33.90 19.99 -17.15
CA ASN A 798 33.32 20.85 -18.17
C ASN A 798 31.79 20.84 -18.10
N ASP A 799 31.17 19.68 -17.90
CA ASP A 799 29.71 19.59 -17.82
C ASP A 799 29.18 20.32 -16.58
N PHE A 800 29.91 20.25 -15.47
CA PHE A 800 29.61 21.00 -14.24
C PHE A 800 29.57 22.52 -14.45
N ALA A 801 30.43 23.04 -15.34
CA ALA A 801 30.51 24.47 -15.64
C ALA A 801 29.48 24.95 -16.68
N LYS A 802 28.88 24.02 -17.45
CA LYS A 802 27.93 24.30 -18.54
C LYS A 802 26.51 24.55 -18.06
N VAL A 803 26.16 24.16 -16.83
CA VAL A 803 24.78 24.18 -16.34
C VAL A 803 24.69 24.73 -14.93
N THR A 804 23.62 25.46 -14.63
CA THR A 804 23.26 25.90 -13.27
C THR A 804 22.31 24.89 -12.62
N GLN A 805 22.09 24.96 -11.30
CA GLN A 805 21.17 24.02 -10.63
C GLN A 805 19.73 24.11 -11.17
N THR A 806 19.29 25.28 -11.64
CA THR A 806 17.96 25.47 -12.28
C THR A 806 17.86 24.90 -13.69
N GLY A 807 18.89 24.17 -14.15
CA GLY A 807 18.92 23.58 -15.49
C GLY A 807 19.26 24.58 -16.60
N ALA A 808 19.46 25.86 -16.29
CA ALA A 808 19.84 26.85 -17.29
C ALA A 808 21.27 26.61 -17.80
N ALA A 809 21.45 26.66 -19.12
CA ALA A 809 22.76 26.57 -19.75
C ALA A 809 23.56 27.87 -19.53
N VAL A 810 24.86 27.73 -19.33
CA VAL A 810 25.79 28.85 -19.20
C VAL A 810 26.32 29.20 -20.59
N SER A 811 26.18 30.46 -21.00
CA SER A 811 26.58 30.92 -22.33
C SER A 811 28.10 30.89 -22.59
N LYS A 812 28.90 31.13 -21.55
CA LYS A 812 30.38 31.03 -21.60
C LYS A 812 30.89 30.17 -20.43
N PRO A 813 30.85 28.83 -20.56
CA PRO A 813 31.29 27.93 -19.50
C PRO A 813 32.77 28.11 -19.17
N VAL A 814 33.11 28.32 -17.91
CA VAL A 814 34.47 28.36 -17.37
C VAL A 814 34.63 27.25 -16.35
N ALA A 815 35.32 26.18 -16.76
CA ALA A 815 35.61 25.03 -15.90
C ALA A 815 37.04 25.11 -15.33
N PRO A 816 37.27 24.70 -14.08
CA PRO A 816 38.61 24.54 -13.55
C PRO A 816 39.33 23.37 -14.20
N THR A 817 40.66 23.47 -14.32
CA THR A 817 41.50 22.35 -14.75
C THR A 817 41.65 21.32 -13.63
N GLN A 818 41.64 21.75 -12.36
CA GLN A 818 41.74 20.88 -11.19
C GLN A 818 40.96 21.47 -9.99
N VAL A 819 40.35 20.61 -9.18
CA VAL A 819 39.56 20.94 -7.99
C VAL A 819 40.13 20.13 -6.82
N TYR A 820 40.30 20.76 -5.68
CA TYR A 820 40.84 20.16 -4.47
C TYR A 820 39.80 20.25 -3.36
N PHE A 821 39.42 19.09 -2.83
CA PHE A 821 38.58 18.96 -1.64
C PHE A 821 39.52 18.87 -0.43
N VAL A 822 39.70 19.98 0.27
CA VAL A 822 40.63 20.12 1.39
C VAL A 822 39.90 19.89 2.70
N PRO A 823 40.17 18.81 3.44
CA PRO A 823 39.50 18.53 4.69
C PRO A 823 39.67 19.69 5.66
N ARG A 824 38.55 20.11 6.24
CA ARG A 824 38.54 21.15 7.25
C ARG A 824 39.14 20.67 8.56
N SER A 825 39.72 21.58 9.34
CA SER A 825 40.40 21.27 10.61
C SER A 825 39.51 20.52 11.60
N GLU A 826 38.21 20.81 11.58
CA GLU A 826 37.18 20.23 12.44
C GLU A 826 36.99 18.72 12.22
N VAL A 827 37.22 18.22 11.00
CA VAL A 827 37.11 16.79 10.67
C VAL A 827 38.48 16.14 10.56
N ARG A 828 39.50 16.87 10.12
CA ARG A 828 40.85 16.37 9.90
C ARG A 828 41.52 15.85 11.18
N SER A 829 41.25 16.49 12.32
CA SER A 829 41.85 16.15 13.61
C SER A 829 40.99 15.22 14.48
N ARG A 830 39.77 14.89 14.03
CA ARG A 830 38.76 14.20 14.84
C ARG A 830 38.94 12.69 14.92
N PHE A 831 39.62 12.09 13.94
CA PHE A 831 39.54 10.65 13.68
C PHE A 831 40.89 9.94 13.81
N SER A 832 40.82 8.67 14.21
CA SER A 832 41.99 7.85 14.48
C SER A 832 42.75 7.53 13.21
N THR A 833 44.09 7.49 13.30
CA THR A 833 44.93 7.00 12.21
C THR A 833 45.12 5.48 12.26
N ALA A 834 44.79 4.82 13.36
CA ALA A 834 44.95 3.37 13.53
C ALA A 834 43.89 2.58 12.73
N ALA A 835 44.17 1.31 12.40
CA ALA A 835 43.28 0.48 11.60
C ALA A 835 41.90 0.28 12.28
N HIS A 836 40.85 0.69 11.58
CA HIS A 836 39.45 0.50 11.97
C HIS A 836 38.55 0.66 10.73
N ASP A 837 37.24 0.44 10.88
CA ASP A 837 36.27 0.73 9.82
C ASP A 837 35.93 2.21 9.78
N PHE A 838 36.46 2.93 8.80
CA PHE A 838 36.26 4.38 8.62
C PHE A 838 34.80 4.81 8.60
N ARG A 839 33.87 3.91 8.25
CA ARG A 839 32.44 4.24 8.22
C ARG A 839 31.90 4.55 9.61
N GLN A 840 32.45 3.92 10.65
CA GLN A 840 32.07 4.21 12.04
C GLN A 840 32.34 5.68 12.39
N ASP A 841 33.50 6.20 11.97
CA ASP A 841 33.87 7.60 12.14
C ASP A 841 32.91 8.54 11.40
N LEU A 842 32.66 8.25 10.12
CA LEU A 842 31.81 9.09 9.26
C LEU A 842 30.35 9.14 9.74
N LEU A 843 29.81 8.05 10.27
CA LEU A 843 28.45 7.98 10.81
C LEU A 843 28.26 8.87 12.06
N THR A 844 29.35 9.35 12.69
CA THR A 844 29.28 10.30 13.82
C THR A 844 29.12 11.77 13.39
N LEU A 845 29.16 12.07 12.09
CA LEU A 845 29.03 13.43 11.57
C LEU A 845 27.56 13.81 11.39
N THR A 846 27.20 14.99 11.84
CA THR A 846 25.82 15.51 11.86
C THR A 846 25.59 16.55 10.78
N GLU A 847 24.32 16.84 10.50
CA GLU A 847 23.90 17.98 9.68
C GLU A 847 24.58 19.29 10.15
N GLY A 848 24.90 20.17 9.19
CA GLY A 848 25.63 21.41 9.41
C GLY A 848 27.15 21.27 9.47
N THR A 849 27.69 20.04 9.54
CA THR A 849 29.15 19.84 9.51
C THR A 849 29.73 20.28 8.17
N LYS A 850 30.74 21.16 8.21
CA LYS A 850 31.50 21.58 7.03
C LYS A 850 32.68 20.63 6.82
N LEU A 851 32.66 19.88 5.73
CA LEU A 851 33.62 18.80 5.48
C LEU A 851 34.88 19.29 4.78
N TYR A 852 34.71 20.08 3.72
CA TYR A 852 35.79 20.46 2.82
C TYR A 852 35.73 21.95 2.50
N ASP A 853 36.89 22.60 2.53
CA ASP A 853 37.11 23.79 1.73
C ASP A 853 37.46 23.34 0.31
N VAL A 854 36.77 23.90 -0.68
CA VAL A 854 36.96 23.53 -2.09
C VAL A 854 37.81 24.60 -2.77
N TYR A 855 38.96 24.19 -3.28
CA TYR A 855 39.86 25.04 -4.06
C TYR A 855 39.86 24.62 -5.52
N ALA A 856 40.12 25.56 -6.43
CA ALA A 856 40.22 25.25 -7.84
C ALA A 856 41.26 26.12 -8.55
N THR A 857 41.81 25.60 -9.64
CA THR A 857 42.79 26.29 -10.49
C THR A 857 42.43 26.17 -11.96
N SER A 858 42.88 27.13 -12.76
CA SER A 858 42.85 27.11 -14.23
C SER A 858 44.22 26.80 -14.84
N MET A 859 45.24 26.57 -14.00
CA MET A 859 46.59 26.26 -14.46
C MET A 859 46.61 24.89 -15.17
N GLU A 860 47.23 24.84 -16.33
CA GLU A 860 47.31 23.63 -17.16
C GLU A 860 47.98 22.45 -16.43
N ILE A 861 47.43 21.25 -16.62
CA ILE A 861 48.02 20.01 -16.09
C ILE A 861 49.20 19.59 -16.97
N LYS A 862 50.41 19.95 -16.52
CA LYS A 862 51.68 19.45 -17.07
C LYS A 862 52.08 18.13 -16.39
N THR A 863 52.57 17.18 -17.19
CA THR A 863 53.09 15.88 -16.75
C THR A 863 54.58 15.74 -17.11
N SER A 864 55.33 14.97 -16.32
CA SER A 864 56.71 14.62 -16.61
C SER A 864 56.98 13.18 -16.16
N ILE A 865 57.83 12.47 -16.89
CA ILE A 865 58.34 11.16 -16.48
C ILE A 865 59.37 11.28 -15.33
N LEU A 866 59.93 12.47 -15.12
CA LEU A 866 60.86 12.74 -14.03
C LEU A 866 60.07 13.09 -12.76
N PRO A 867 60.13 12.28 -11.68
CA PRO A 867 59.30 12.47 -10.49
C PRO A 867 59.47 13.84 -9.83
N SER A 868 60.70 14.38 -9.80
CA SER A 868 61.00 15.70 -9.24
C SER A 868 60.32 16.83 -10.00
N ILE A 869 60.28 16.75 -11.34
CA ILE A 869 59.60 17.73 -12.20
C ILE A 869 58.09 17.59 -12.08
N ALA A 870 57.57 16.35 -12.08
CA ALA A 870 56.14 16.08 -11.90
C ALA A 870 55.62 16.65 -10.56
N LYS A 871 56.38 16.45 -9.47
CA LYS A 871 56.09 17.01 -8.15
C LYS A 871 56.14 18.53 -8.13
N ARG A 872 57.12 19.14 -8.83
CA ARG A 872 57.19 20.60 -8.99
C ARG A 872 55.95 21.15 -9.70
N TYR A 873 55.56 20.58 -10.85
CA TYR A 873 54.36 21.00 -11.56
C TYR A 873 53.08 20.84 -10.72
N ALA A 874 52.98 19.76 -9.95
CA ALA A 874 51.86 19.57 -9.03
C ALA A 874 51.83 20.66 -7.93
N THR A 875 52.99 21.01 -7.37
CA THR A 875 53.12 22.05 -6.34
C THR A 875 52.76 23.44 -6.89
N GLU A 876 53.29 23.80 -8.07
CA GLU A 876 52.96 25.06 -8.76
C GLU A 876 51.46 25.16 -9.02
N ARG A 877 50.83 24.08 -9.51
CA ARG A 877 49.37 24.03 -9.70
C ARG A 877 48.61 24.19 -8.39
N ARG A 878 48.98 23.46 -7.34
CA ARG A 878 48.29 23.54 -6.05
C ARG A 878 48.38 24.93 -5.43
N ASN A 879 49.53 25.59 -5.55
CA ASN A 879 49.76 26.96 -5.09
C ASN A 879 48.95 27.99 -5.88
N SER A 880 48.62 27.72 -7.14
CA SER A 880 47.75 28.59 -7.95
C SER A 880 46.26 28.44 -7.66
N ALA A 881 45.85 27.46 -6.85
CA ALA A 881 44.45 27.18 -6.58
C ALA A 881 43.86 28.18 -5.57
N VAL A 882 42.66 28.69 -5.87
CA VAL A 882 41.92 29.64 -5.03
C VAL A 882 40.70 28.98 -4.41
N LYS A 883 40.30 29.40 -3.20
CA LYS A 883 39.10 28.87 -2.53
C LYS A 883 37.84 29.33 -3.27
N ILE A 884 37.05 28.38 -3.75
CA ILE A 884 35.84 28.63 -4.53
C ILE A 884 34.56 28.33 -3.77
N GLY A 885 34.64 27.64 -2.63
CA GLY A 885 33.48 27.38 -1.78
C GLY A 885 33.77 26.40 -0.66
N GLU A 886 32.69 25.94 -0.02
CA GLU A 886 32.69 25.00 1.09
C GLU A 886 31.63 23.92 0.84
N MET A 887 31.91 22.68 1.27
CA MET A 887 30.95 21.57 1.26
C MET A 887 30.37 21.37 2.65
N GLU A 888 29.05 21.49 2.79
CA GLU A 888 28.34 21.39 4.06
C GLU A 888 27.30 20.25 4.03
N LEU A 889 27.25 19.46 5.10
CA LEU A 889 26.24 18.42 5.28
C LEU A 889 24.86 19.03 5.51
N THR A 890 23.85 18.52 4.80
CA THR A 890 22.42 18.81 5.01
C THR A 890 21.65 17.58 5.49
N SER A 891 22.40 16.54 5.90
CA SER A 891 21.95 15.40 6.70
C SER A 891 23.17 14.74 7.37
N PRO A 892 22.96 13.88 8.38
CA PRO A 892 23.98 12.91 8.78
C PRO A 892 24.36 11.96 7.64
N PHE A 893 25.53 11.31 7.76
CA PHE A 893 25.89 10.18 6.91
C PHE A 893 25.09 8.93 7.29
N ILE A 894 24.77 8.11 6.28
CA ILE A 894 24.20 6.77 6.46
C ILE A 894 24.94 5.76 5.58
N ALA A 895 25.00 4.51 6.02
CA ALA A 895 25.32 3.39 5.15
C ALA A 895 24.01 2.85 4.55
N SER A 896 23.99 2.52 3.26
CA SER A 896 22.80 1.98 2.61
C SER A 896 23.11 1.18 1.35
N GLU A 897 22.29 0.16 1.07
CA GLU A 897 22.46 -0.66 -0.15
C GLU A 897 22.21 0.18 -1.41
N PHE A 898 21.20 1.05 -1.41
CA PHE A 898 20.95 1.95 -2.53
C PHE A 898 22.07 2.98 -2.70
N GLY A 899 22.71 3.42 -1.62
CA GLY A 899 23.91 4.26 -1.71
C GLY A 899 25.10 3.55 -2.35
N ASP A 900 25.18 2.22 -2.18
CA ASP A 900 26.24 1.36 -2.68
C ASP A 900 26.02 0.87 -4.11
N SER A 901 24.78 0.71 -4.58
CA SER A 901 24.49 0.20 -5.92
C SER A 901 23.45 0.98 -6.71
N GLY A 902 22.59 1.76 -6.07
CA GLY A 902 21.47 2.45 -6.72
C GLY A 902 21.80 3.85 -7.25
N VAL A 903 22.64 4.63 -6.56
CA VAL A 903 23.04 5.96 -7.05
C VAL A 903 24.18 5.85 -8.08
N PHE A 904 23.94 6.42 -9.26
CA PHE A 904 24.88 6.42 -10.37
C PHE A 904 25.67 7.74 -10.43
N PHE A 905 26.99 7.60 -10.42
CA PHE A 905 27.92 8.72 -10.56
C PHE A 905 28.69 8.53 -11.86
N LYS A 906 28.35 9.33 -12.88
CA LYS A 906 29.02 9.34 -14.19
C LYS A 906 30.38 9.99 -14.08
N HIS A 907 31.38 9.46 -14.79
CA HIS A 907 32.65 10.12 -15.00
C HIS A 907 32.63 10.92 -16.31
N GLN A 908 33.17 12.14 -16.30
CA GLN A 908 33.43 12.88 -17.53
C GLN A 908 34.87 12.64 -17.96
N ARG A 909 35.06 12.09 -19.15
CA ARG A 909 36.39 11.78 -19.68
C ARG A 909 37.00 12.99 -20.38
N ASN A 910 38.30 12.95 -20.59
CA ASN A 910 38.99 13.92 -21.44
C ASN A 910 38.45 13.93 -22.89
N GLU A 911 38.00 12.77 -23.38
CA GLU A 911 37.43 12.61 -24.73
C GLU A 911 36.02 13.23 -24.88
N ASP A 912 35.35 13.57 -23.76
CA ASP A 912 34.01 14.16 -23.76
C ASP A 912 34.05 15.71 -23.77
N LYS A 913 35.25 16.30 -23.92
CA LYS A 913 35.51 17.75 -23.81
C LYS A 913 34.75 18.60 -24.81
#